data_AF-A0A7W9KHS1-F1
#
_entry.id   AF-A0A7W9KHS1-F1
#
_cell.length_a   1.000
_cell.length_b   1.000
_cell.length_c   1.000
_cell.angle_alpha   90.00
_cell.angle_beta   90.00
_cell.angle_gamma   90.00
#
_symmetry.space_group_name_H-M   'P 1'
#
loop_
_entity.id
_entity.type
_entity.pdbx_description
1 polymer ?
#
loop_
_entity_poly.entity_id
_entity_poly.type
_entity_poly.pdbx_seq_one_letter_code
_entity_poly.pdbx_strand_id
1 'polypeptide(L)'
;MTTSEPLARLAAELDFIGRRLQVVSQELQHAQLATPPAPAPAPTAQPMQPPTQAAMPAAMQSPMQPSMPAPMQLPMQPIAAAMSAPIPGPPQQPASQPPPLSPPAGPTWPQSGLPTYVPPPPLPERLGREGAGSKVVAWIGGSVTLLGIVLLMVLAVQRGWLGPEPRVLVGGGLGLALIAGGLWVHRNPAGRSGAYALAATGIAVLYLDIAAATSLYELMPQWAGLLVALLVAGGGLLLSARWNAQFIAVWVIIGCALCDPFLTHGFTPLLVSFLVVLQIGAMPVQLVRSWPSLALVAGIPPVLASLVTTVFTLRSGDPLQTAGAALAATVVGVAIAVIVTVRNQQDMATPVILLATAPVAALVAGFALTRSEAAWLAVIVAALMLGVAVCDRWLSTPVTVTAAILGSIAVVDATMHALTGPTQAITLLGEALVLVLAADLVRHRAALLASLLTAICGLLWGLTVVTPVTLVLYRPGAEMTVSTALTGLLMTLVAIAIPLVAYRMDVIGPPTRNAGPWIVAGLVMLYGATGAVLATALLVSPDRSGFLFGHTVITVSWTVAAIALLLRGIRSAALRAVGLVLVGASVVKLILFDLAALDGLARVIAFLVAGLLLLLAGTRYARLVVHGGVITDESRDVTNQVPD
;
A
#
# COMPACT_ATOMS: atom_id res chain seq x y z
N MET A 1 59.20 -5.36 9.37
CA MET A 1 58.32 -5.63 8.21
C MET A 1 57.08 -4.77 8.36
N THR A 2 56.66 -4.07 7.30
CA THR A 2 55.66 -2.99 7.36
C THR A 2 54.31 -3.42 6.80
N THR A 3 53.22 -2.97 7.42
CA THR A 3 51.84 -3.42 7.17
C THR A 3 51.19 -2.88 5.87
N SER A 4 51.96 -2.21 5.00
CA SER A 4 51.48 -1.57 3.77
C SER A 4 51.31 -2.53 2.58
N GLU A 5 52.02 -3.66 2.58
CA GLU A 5 52.12 -4.59 1.45
C GLU A 5 50.77 -5.21 0.98
N PRO A 6 49.87 -5.71 1.86
CA PRO A 6 48.63 -6.33 1.39
C PRO A 6 47.64 -5.33 0.77
N LEU A 7 47.63 -4.06 1.24
CA LEU A 7 46.76 -3.02 0.69
C LEU A 7 47.21 -2.59 -0.71
N ALA A 8 48.53 -2.46 -0.93
CA ALA A 8 49.08 -2.19 -2.26
C ALA A 8 48.74 -3.32 -3.25
N ARG A 9 48.79 -4.58 -2.80
CA ARG A 9 48.44 -5.75 -3.61
C ARG A 9 46.96 -5.80 -3.97
N LEU A 10 46.07 -5.49 -3.02
CA LEU A 10 44.62 -5.42 -3.25
C LEU A 10 44.26 -4.30 -4.24
N ALA A 11 44.90 -3.13 -4.12
CA ALA A 11 44.70 -2.02 -5.06
C ALA A 11 45.12 -2.40 -6.50
N ALA A 12 46.24 -3.12 -6.66
CA ALA A 12 46.71 -3.59 -7.95
C ALA A 12 45.76 -4.61 -8.62
N GLU A 13 45.13 -5.51 -7.86
CA GLU A 13 44.14 -6.44 -8.41
C GLU A 13 42.83 -5.75 -8.80
N LEU A 14 42.35 -4.78 -8.00
CA LEU A 14 41.15 -4.00 -8.34
C LEU A 14 41.35 -3.16 -9.62
N ASP A 15 42.52 -2.56 -9.79
CA ASP A 15 42.91 -1.81 -10.98
C ASP A 15 43.07 -2.73 -12.23
N PHE A 16 43.58 -3.95 -12.05
CA PHE A 16 43.60 -4.97 -13.11
C PHE A 16 42.19 -5.43 -13.52
N ILE A 17 41.29 -5.66 -12.55
CA ILE A 17 39.89 -6.02 -12.81
C ILE A 17 39.16 -4.88 -13.52
N GLY A 18 39.37 -3.62 -13.10
CA GLY A 18 38.80 -2.43 -13.72
C GLY A 18 39.17 -2.32 -15.21
N ARG A 19 40.45 -2.47 -15.55
CA ARG A 19 40.91 -2.51 -16.95
C ARG A 19 40.29 -3.66 -17.75
N ARG A 20 40.18 -4.86 -17.18
CA ARG A 20 39.55 -6.03 -17.84
C ARG A 20 38.08 -5.78 -18.15
N LEU A 21 37.34 -5.14 -17.25
CA LEU A 21 35.93 -4.80 -17.47
C LEU A 21 35.74 -3.72 -18.54
N GLN A 22 36.63 -2.73 -18.63
CA GLN A 22 36.60 -1.71 -19.69
C GLN A 22 36.78 -2.32 -21.09
N VAL A 23 37.73 -3.25 -21.26
CA VAL A 23 37.94 -3.95 -22.55
C VAL A 23 36.70 -4.75 -22.95
N VAL A 24 36.12 -5.54 -22.04
CA VAL A 24 34.89 -6.31 -22.31
C VAL A 24 33.71 -5.39 -22.65
N SER A 25 33.61 -4.22 -22.03
CA SER A 25 32.59 -3.22 -22.36
C SER A 25 32.76 -2.66 -23.77
N GLN A 26 34.00 -2.40 -24.21
CA GLN A 26 34.30 -1.94 -25.57
C GLN A 26 34.06 -3.02 -26.63
N GLU A 27 34.41 -4.28 -26.38
CA GLU A 27 34.11 -5.38 -27.30
C GLU A 27 32.60 -5.60 -27.46
N LEU A 28 31.82 -5.51 -26.37
CA LEU A 28 30.36 -5.59 -26.43
C LEU A 28 29.73 -4.42 -27.22
N GLN A 29 30.25 -3.19 -27.07
CA GLN A 29 29.81 -2.05 -27.87
C GLN A 29 30.14 -2.23 -29.36
N HIS A 30 31.34 -2.70 -29.70
CA HIS A 30 31.70 -3.00 -31.08
C HIS A 30 30.85 -4.14 -31.67
N ALA A 31 30.54 -5.19 -30.89
CA ALA A 31 29.68 -6.28 -31.33
C ALA A 31 28.23 -5.82 -31.59
N GLN A 32 27.69 -4.90 -30.79
CA GLN A 32 26.37 -4.30 -31.03
C GLN A 32 26.33 -3.39 -32.26
N LEU A 33 27.42 -2.64 -32.52
CA LEU A 33 27.55 -1.80 -33.71
C LEU A 33 27.80 -2.60 -35.00
N ALA A 34 28.34 -3.82 -34.92
CA ALA A 34 28.65 -4.69 -36.05
C ALA A 34 27.44 -5.43 -36.66
N THR A 35 26.25 -4.82 -36.65
CA THR A 35 25.07 -5.37 -37.34
C THR A 35 25.21 -5.10 -38.85
N PRO A 36 25.17 -6.12 -39.74
CA PRO A 36 25.37 -5.91 -41.18
C PRO A 36 24.23 -5.09 -41.80
N PRO A 37 24.51 -4.15 -42.72
CA PRO A 37 23.50 -3.26 -43.29
C PRO A 37 22.57 -4.01 -44.25
N ALA A 38 21.28 -3.67 -44.21
CA ALA A 38 20.29 -4.13 -45.17
C ALA A 38 20.53 -3.48 -46.56
N PRO A 39 20.29 -4.19 -47.68
CA PRO A 39 20.47 -3.62 -49.02
C PRO A 39 19.46 -2.49 -49.32
N ALA A 40 19.92 -1.43 -50.01
CA ALA A 40 19.06 -0.37 -50.50
C ALA A 40 18.20 -0.83 -51.69
N PRO A 41 16.99 -0.26 -51.89
CA PRO A 41 16.07 -0.69 -52.96
C PRO A 41 16.50 -0.21 -54.36
N ALA A 42 16.39 -1.10 -55.34
CA ALA A 42 16.56 -0.81 -56.77
C ALA A 42 15.18 -0.72 -57.48
N PRO A 43 15.06 -0.02 -58.63
CA PRO A 43 13.76 0.39 -59.17
C PRO A 43 12.96 -0.68 -59.93
N THR A 44 11.67 -0.41 -60.12
CA THR A 44 10.66 -1.27 -60.76
C THR A 44 10.93 -1.59 -62.24
N ALA A 45 10.70 -2.85 -62.62
CA ALA A 45 10.50 -3.31 -63.99
C ALA A 45 9.30 -4.29 -64.06
N GLN A 46 8.74 -4.51 -65.25
CA GLN A 46 7.46 -5.23 -65.48
C GLN A 46 7.64 -6.74 -65.82
N PRO A 47 6.56 -7.56 -65.78
CA PRO A 47 6.65 -9.03 -65.67
C PRO A 47 6.65 -9.80 -67.00
N MET A 48 7.15 -11.04 -67.00
CA MET A 48 6.93 -12.04 -68.06
C MET A 48 7.00 -13.50 -67.53
N GLN A 49 6.79 -14.51 -68.39
CA GLN A 49 6.25 -15.84 -68.07
C GLN A 49 7.29 -17.02 -67.97
N PRO A 50 6.91 -18.18 -67.38
CA PRO A 50 7.69 -19.46 -67.34
C PRO A 50 7.67 -20.20 -68.71
N PRO A 51 8.32 -21.40 -68.96
CA PRO A 51 8.64 -22.51 -68.02
C PRO A 51 9.89 -23.41 -68.34
N THR A 52 9.89 -24.65 -67.81
CA THR A 52 10.50 -25.94 -68.28
C THR A 52 11.89 -26.45 -67.82
N GLN A 53 11.84 -27.52 -67.01
CA GLN A 53 12.58 -28.82 -66.99
C GLN A 53 14.07 -28.99 -67.38
N ALA A 54 14.77 -29.67 -66.45
CA ALA A 54 15.63 -30.88 -66.60
C ALA A 54 17.00 -30.85 -67.33
N ALA A 55 18.05 -31.28 -66.60
CA ALA A 55 18.98 -32.35 -67.01
C ALA A 55 19.84 -32.88 -65.83
N MET A 56 20.19 -34.18 -65.88
CA MET A 56 21.26 -34.85 -65.13
C MET A 56 21.86 -35.89 -66.11
N PRO A 57 23.14 -36.33 -66.03
CA PRO A 57 23.44 -37.55 -65.24
C PRO A 57 24.90 -37.73 -64.75
N ALA A 58 25.10 -38.76 -63.90
CA ALA A 58 26.29 -39.66 -63.78
C ALA A 58 27.70 -39.06 -63.49
N ALA A 59 28.64 -39.72 -62.79
CA ALA A 59 28.69 -40.84 -61.83
C ALA A 59 30.12 -40.77 -61.18
N MET A 60 30.72 -41.67 -60.37
CA MET A 60 30.47 -43.01 -59.77
C MET A 60 31.47 -43.11 -58.56
N GLN A 61 31.56 -44.09 -57.65
CA GLN A 61 31.13 -45.49 -57.54
C GLN A 61 30.73 -45.84 -56.07
N SER A 62 30.35 -47.10 -55.84
CA SER A 62 30.32 -47.84 -54.54
C SER A 62 30.56 -49.34 -54.89
N PRO A 63 30.82 -50.32 -53.96
CA PRO A 63 29.98 -50.61 -52.79
C PRO A 63 30.66 -51.21 -51.53
N MET A 64 29.96 -51.18 -50.38
CA MET A 64 29.50 -52.39 -49.65
C MET A 64 28.52 -52.03 -48.51
N GLN A 65 27.67 -52.99 -48.13
CA GLN A 65 26.50 -52.92 -47.23
C GLN A 65 26.17 -54.37 -46.77
N PRO A 66 25.15 -54.66 -45.91
CA PRO A 66 24.23 -53.83 -45.11
C PRO A 66 24.42 -54.11 -43.58
N SER A 67 23.52 -53.94 -42.59
CA SER A 67 22.07 -53.67 -42.51
C SER A 67 21.63 -52.95 -41.20
N MET A 68 20.38 -52.48 -41.19
CA MET A 68 19.60 -51.87 -40.08
C MET A 68 18.91 -52.94 -39.17
N PRO A 69 18.20 -52.64 -38.03
CA PRO A 69 17.51 -51.38 -37.68
C PRO A 69 17.47 -50.89 -36.20
N ALA A 70 16.92 -49.67 -36.05
CA ALA A 70 16.17 -49.06 -34.93
C ALA A 70 16.38 -49.50 -33.45
N PRO A 71 16.72 -48.56 -32.53
CA PRO A 71 16.59 -48.76 -31.09
C PRO A 71 15.14 -48.94 -30.63
N MET A 72 14.89 -49.96 -29.82
CA MET A 72 13.57 -50.39 -29.37
C MET A 72 13.22 -49.80 -27.98
N GLN A 73 11.95 -49.41 -27.77
CA GLN A 73 11.42 -49.20 -26.42
C GLN A 73 11.15 -50.56 -25.76
N LEU A 74 11.64 -50.80 -24.54
CA LEU A 74 11.32 -52.01 -23.77
C LEU A 74 10.91 -51.71 -22.31
N PRO A 75 9.98 -52.50 -21.71
CA PRO A 75 9.36 -52.20 -20.41
C PRO A 75 9.69 -53.23 -19.31
N MET A 76 9.25 -52.95 -18.07
CA MET A 76 8.86 -53.93 -17.03
C MET A 76 8.29 -53.18 -15.81
N GLN A 77 7.41 -53.72 -14.95
CA GLN A 77 6.32 -54.72 -15.07
C GLN A 77 5.42 -54.58 -13.81
N PRO A 78 4.17 -55.08 -13.79
CA PRO A 78 3.31 -55.01 -12.60
C PRO A 78 3.62 -56.14 -11.60
N ILE A 79 3.62 -55.85 -10.30
CA ILE A 79 3.77 -56.86 -9.25
C ILE A 79 2.38 -57.41 -8.89
N ALA A 80 2.12 -58.67 -9.26
CA ALA A 80 1.03 -59.48 -8.74
C ALA A 80 1.60 -60.55 -7.81
N ALA A 81 1.14 -60.60 -6.56
CA ALA A 81 1.58 -61.59 -5.58
C ALA A 81 0.67 -62.85 -5.58
N ALA A 82 1.26 -63.97 -5.18
CA ALA A 82 0.75 -65.33 -5.40
C ALA A 82 -0.64 -65.66 -4.84
N MET A 83 -1.25 -66.69 -5.44
CA MET A 83 -2.50 -67.33 -5.06
C MET A 83 -2.48 -67.92 -3.64
N SER A 84 -3.64 -67.94 -2.97
CA SER A 84 -3.97 -68.89 -1.91
C SER A 84 -5.38 -69.43 -2.13
N ALA A 85 -5.58 -70.75 -2.03
CA ALA A 85 -6.84 -71.40 -2.39
C ALA A 85 -7.96 -71.23 -1.33
N PRO A 86 -9.25 -71.26 -1.71
CA PRO A 86 -10.35 -71.21 -0.74
C PRO A 86 -10.54 -72.56 -0.03
N ILE A 87 -10.60 -72.55 1.29
CA ILE A 87 -11.07 -73.67 2.11
C ILE A 87 -12.53 -73.40 2.52
N PRO A 88 -13.49 -74.31 2.32
CA PRO A 88 -14.88 -74.08 2.74
C PRO A 88 -15.04 -74.08 4.26
N GLY A 89 -15.45 -72.95 4.84
CA GLY A 89 -15.91 -72.86 6.23
C GLY A 89 -17.43 -73.06 6.35
N PRO A 90 -17.94 -73.63 7.46
CA PRO A 90 -19.39 -73.83 7.66
C PRO A 90 -20.13 -72.49 7.88
N PRO A 91 -21.44 -72.44 7.59
CA PRO A 91 -22.21 -71.20 7.62
C PRO A 91 -22.45 -70.69 9.06
N GLN A 92 -22.29 -69.38 9.27
CA GLN A 92 -22.67 -68.71 10.51
C GLN A 92 -23.77 -67.67 10.27
N GLN A 93 -24.75 -67.67 11.17
CA GLN A 93 -25.95 -66.82 11.16
C GLN A 93 -25.65 -65.42 11.73
N PRO A 94 -26.49 -64.40 11.44
CA PRO A 94 -26.15 -63.00 11.71
C PRO A 94 -26.09 -62.67 13.21
N ALA A 95 -24.98 -62.08 13.64
CA ALA A 95 -24.86 -61.46 14.96
C ALA A 95 -25.53 -60.06 14.95
N SER A 96 -26.50 -59.85 15.83
CA SER A 96 -27.17 -58.57 16.02
C SER A 96 -26.28 -57.56 16.75
N GLN A 97 -25.97 -56.43 16.11
CA GLN A 97 -25.34 -55.30 16.80
C GLN A 97 -26.38 -54.51 17.61
N PRO A 98 -26.04 -54.01 18.81
CA PRO A 98 -26.95 -53.23 19.65
C PRO A 98 -27.23 -51.84 19.05
N PRO A 99 -28.38 -51.22 19.40
CA PRO A 99 -28.76 -49.92 18.84
C PRO A 99 -27.79 -48.80 19.27
N PRO A 100 -27.34 -47.93 18.34
CA PRO A 100 -26.49 -46.80 18.69
C PRO A 100 -27.26 -45.75 19.51
N LEU A 101 -26.62 -45.24 20.57
CA LEU A 101 -27.18 -44.20 21.42
C LEU A 101 -27.29 -42.86 20.67
N SER A 102 -28.47 -42.24 20.71
CA SER A 102 -28.70 -40.92 20.14
C SER A 102 -27.89 -39.84 20.87
N PRO A 103 -27.07 -39.02 20.18
CA PRO A 103 -26.39 -37.89 20.81
C PRO A 103 -27.40 -36.78 21.20
N PRO A 104 -27.07 -35.90 22.17
CA PRO A 104 -27.97 -34.83 22.61
C PRO A 104 -28.32 -33.86 21.48
N ALA A 105 -29.54 -33.33 21.50
CA ALA A 105 -29.98 -32.29 20.58
C ALA A 105 -29.18 -30.99 20.80
N GLY A 106 -28.20 -30.73 19.92
CA GLY A 106 -27.56 -29.42 19.83
C GLY A 106 -28.55 -28.33 19.39
N PRO A 107 -28.21 -27.04 19.59
CA PRO A 107 -29.09 -25.94 19.19
C PRO A 107 -29.41 -26.03 17.69
N THR A 108 -30.70 -26.08 17.37
CA THR A 108 -31.19 -26.09 15.99
C THR A 108 -30.98 -24.72 15.36
N TRP A 109 -29.77 -24.50 14.84
CA TRP A 109 -29.55 -23.50 13.79
C TRP A 109 -30.62 -23.71 12.71
N PRO A 110 -31.38 -22.69 12.30
CA PRO A 110 -32.28 -22.83 11.18
C PRO A 110 -31.42 -23.21 9.98
N GLN A 111 -31.62 -24.43 9.45
CA GLN A 111 -30.97 -24.85 8.22
C GLN A 111 -31.55 -24.00 7.10
N SER A 112 -30.92 -22.85 6.83
CA SER A 112 -30.97 -22.20 5.54
C SER A 112 -30.45 -23.23 4.55
N GLY A 113 -31.37 -23.98 3.93
CA GLY A 113 -31.04 -25.07 3.04
C GLY A 113 -30.04 -24.57 2.01
N LEU A 114 -28.87 -25.21 1.96
CA LEU A 114 -27.80 -24.87 1.02
C LEU A 114 -28.47 -24.72 -0.35
N PRO A 115 -28.42 -23.53 -0.99
CA PRO A 115 -29.24 -23.25 -2.16
C PRO A 115 -28.89 -24.30 -3.21
N THR A 116 -29.85 -25.19 -3.50
CA THR A 116 -29.59 -26.43 -4.23
C THR A 116 -28.87 -26.08 -5.51
N TYR A 117 -27.60 -26.49 -5.61
CA TYR A 117 -26.79 -26.21 -6.79
C TYR A 117 -27.32 -27.05 -7.94
N VAL A 118 -28.35 -26.52 -8.61
CA VAL A 118 -28.79 -26.99 -9.91
C VAL A 118 -27.64 -26.67 -10.86
N PRO A 119 -26.89 -27.67 -11.35
CA PRO A 119 -25.80 -27.41 -12.27
C PRO A 119 -26.38 -26.70 -13.50
N PRO A 120 -25.70 -25.66 -14.03
CA PRO A 120 -26.19 -24.96 -15.21
C PRO A 120 -26.35 -25.98 -16.35
N PRO A 121 -27.51 -26.04 -17.03
CA PRO A 121 -27.78 -27.08 -18.01
C PRO A 121 -26.73 -27.08 -19.12
N PRO A 122 -26.35 -28.25 -19.65
CA PRO A 122 -25.23 -28.39 -20.58
C PRO A 122 -25.47 -27.54 -21.84
N LEU A 123 -24.37 -27.08 -22.45
CA LEU A 123 -24.39 -26.14 -23.59
C LEU A 123 -25.43 -26.48 -24.69
N PRO A 124 -25.58 -27.75 -25.16
CA PRO A 124 -26.59 -28.09 -26.16
C PRO A 124 -28.02 -27.76 -25.74
N GLU A 125 -28.38 -27.97 -24.47
CA GLU A 125 -29.73 -27.70 -23.96
C GLU A 125 -30.00 -26.18 -23.85
N ARG A 126 -28.95 -25.38 -23.59
CA ARG A 126 -29.05 -23.91 -23.61
C ARG A 126 -29.19 -23.36 -25.04
N LEU A 127 -28.66 -24.04 -26.05
CA LEU A 127 -28.90 -23.70 -27.47
C LEU A 127 -30.24 -24.25 -28.00
N GLY A 128 -30.78 -25.32 -27.41
CA GLY A 128 -32.05 -25.93 -27.80
C GLY A 128 -33.31 -25.17 -27.37
N ARG A 129 -33.21 -24.25 -26.39
CA ARG A 129 -34.37 -23.43 -25.96
C ARG A 129 -34.67 -22.30 -26.95
N GLU A 130 -35.95 -21.96 -27.05
CA GLU A 130 -36.53 -21.13 -28.11
C GLU A 130 -35.77 -19.82 -28.33
N GLY A 131 -35.39 -19.59 -29.59
CA GLY A 131 -34.71 -18.38 -30.03
C GLY A 131 -33.22 -18.26 -29.68
N ALA A 132 -32.56 -19.26 -29.08
CA ALA A 132 -31.12 -19.23 -28.87
C ALA A 132 -30.35 -19.35 -30.20
N GLY A 133 -30.66 -20.36 -31.02
CA GLY A 133 -30.03 -20.54 -32.35
C GLY A 133 -30.24 -19.35 -33.30
N SER A 134 -31.44 -18.77 -33.36
CA SER A 134 -31.71 -17.60 -34.20
C SER A 134 -30.99 -16.34 -33.73
N LYS A 135 -30.78 -16.16 -32.41
CA LYS A 135 -29.92 -15.08 -31.87
C LYS A 135 -28.46 -15.26 -32.29
N VAL A 136 -27.94 -16.49 -32.30
CA VAL A 136 -26.55 -16.76 -32.76
C VAL A 136 -26.40 -16.44 -34.25
N VAL A 137 -27.32 -16.90 -35.11
CA VAL A 137 -27.29 -16.59 -36.55
C VAL A 137 -27.43 -15.08 -36.81
N ALA A 138 -28.34 -14.40 -36.11
CA ALA A 138 -28.49 -12.94 -36.22
C ALA A 138 -27.25 -12.18 -35.73
N TRP A 139 -26.58 -12.65 -34.67
CA TRP A 139 -25.36 -12.03 -34.14
C TRP A 139 -24.15 -12.24 -35.08
N ILE A 140 -24.01 -13.42 -35.69
CA ILE A 140 -23.00 -13.68 -36.73
C ILE A 140 -23.26 -12.82 -37.97
N GLY A 141 -24.50 -12.78 -38.47
CA GLY A 141 -24.88 -11.92 -39.60
C GLY A 141 -24.66 -10.43 -39.33
N GLY A 142 -24.98 -9.96 -38.12
CA GLY A 142 -24.68 -8.60 -37.67
C GLY A 142 -23.18 -8.32 -37.58
N SER A 143 -22.39 -9.26 -37.07
CA SER A 143 -20.93 -9.12 -36.96
C SER A 143 -20.25 -9.09 -38.34
N VAL A 144 -20.68 -9.93 -39.28
CA VAL A 144 -20.14 -9.97 -40.65
C VAL A 144 -20.54 -8.73 -41.45
N THR A 145 -21.78 -8.24 -41.31
CA THR A 145 -22.19 -6.99 -41.97
C THR A 145 -21.51 -5.76 -41.37
N LEU A 146 -21.34 -5.70 -40.03
CA LEU A 146 -20.54 -4.66 -39.37
C LEU A 146 -19.08 -4.67 -39.85
N LEU A 147 -18.46 -5.85 -39.93
CA LEU A 147 -17.10 -6.01 -40.46
C LEU A 147 -17.01 -5.56 -41.92
N GLY A 148 -18.01 -5.89 -42.75
CA GLY A 148 -18.11 -5.41 -44.13
C GLY A 148 -18.21 -3.88 -44.24
N ILE A 149 -18.97 -3.24 -43.36
CA ILE A 149 -19.07 -1.77 -43.28
C ILE A 149 -17.72 -1.16 -42.86
N VAL A 150 -17.04 -1.73 -41.86
CA VAL A 150 -15.69 -1.28 -41.43
C VAL A 150 -14.66 -1.46 -42.56
N LEU A 151 -14.68 -2.57 -43.28
CA LEU A 151 -13.78 -2.80 -44.42
C LEU A 151 -14.08 -1.86 -45.60
N LEU A 152 -15.35 -1.54 -45.88
CA LEU A 152 -15.73 -0.51 -46.85
C LEU A 152 -15.25 0.89 -46.43
N MET A 153 -15.37 1.22 -45.14
CA MET A 153 -14.86 2.48 -44.59
C MET A 153 -13.34 2.56 -44.76
N VAL A 154 -12.60 1.51 -44.39
CA VAL A 154 -11.13 1.43 -44.58
C VAL A 154 -10.74 1.52 -46.05
N LEU A 155 -11.47 0.88 -46.97
CA LEU A 155 -11.22 0.96 -48.41
C LEU A 155 -11.45 2.38 -48.96
N ALA A 156 -12.53 3.05 -48.52
CA ALA A 156 -12.83 4.43 -48.90
C ALA A 156 -11.81 5.43 -48.31
N VAL A 157 -11.30 5.17 -47.10
CA VAL A 157 -10.19 5.88 -46.48
C VAL A 157 -8.89 5.71 -47.29
N GLN A 158 -8.54 4.48 -47.66
CA GLN A 158 -7.33 4.16 -48.42
C GLN A 158 -7.35 4.70 -49.85
N ARG A 159 -8.52 4.79 -50.49
CA ARG A 159 -8.69 5.39 -51.82
C ARG A 159 -8.92 6.91 -51.81
N GLY A 160 -8.86 7.55 -50.65
CA GLY A 160 -9.07 9.00 -50.50
C GLY A 160 -10.52 9.46 -50.75
N TRP A 161 -11.48 8.55 -50.86
CA TRP A 161 -12.90 8.85 -51.11
C TRP A 161 -13.58 9.50 -49.90
N LEU A 162 -13.12 9.19 -48.68
CA LEU A 162 -13.43 9.97 -47.48
C LEU A 162 -12.18 10.72 -47.01
N GLY A 163 -12.20 12.05 -47.10
CA GLY A 163 -11.25 12.94 -46.41
C GLY A 163 -11.48 12.95 -44.88
N PRO A 164 -10.76 13.79 -44.11
CA PRO A 164 -10.93 13.88 -42.65
C PRO A 164 -12.34 14.30 -42.23
N GLU A 165 -12.86 15.41 -42.78
CA GLU A 165 -14.17 15.95 -42.39
C GLU A 165 -15.34 14.97 -42.61
N PRO A 166 -15.48 14.26 -43.77
CA PRO A 166 -16.57 13.29 -43.94
C PRO A 166 -16.48 12.08 -43.00
N ARG A 167 -15.30 11.71 -42.50
CA ARG A 167 -15.14 10.61 -41.52
C ARG A 167 -15.81 10.97 -40.21
N VAL A 168 -15.52 12.17 -39.69
CA VAL A 168 -16.16 12.75 -38.49
C VAL A 168 -17.65 13.01 -38.75
N LEU A 169 -17.99 13.48 -39.96
CA LEU A 169 -19.35 13.53 -40.51
C LEU A 169 -20.16 12.26 -40.21
N VAL A 170 -19.63 11.12 -40.66
CA VAL A 170 -20.28 9.81 -40.56
C VAL A 170 -20.13 9.17 -39.18
N GLY A 171 -19.01 9.39 -38.48
CA GLY A 171 -18.76 8.92 -37.11
C GLY A 171 -19.74 9.54 -36.12
N GLY A 172 -19.81 10.87 -36.09
CA GLY A 172 -20.78 11.64 -35.31
C GLY A 172 -22.23 11.27 -35.64
N GLY A 173 -22.56 11.16 -36.93
CA GLY A 173 -23.87 10.72 -37.40
C GLY A 173 -24.26 9.32 -36.91
N LEU A 174 -23.33 8.37 -36.98
CA LEU A 174 -23.51 6.99 -36.49
C LEU A 174 -23.68 6.95 -34.96
N GLY A 175 -22.85 7.69 -34.22
CA GLY A 175 -22.95 7.77 -32.75
C GLY A 175 -24.31 8.31 -32.29
N LEU A 176 -24.78 9.40 -32.91
CA LEU A 176 -26.12 9.95 -32.67
C LEU A 176 -27.23 8.97 -33.07
N ALA A 177 -27.11 8.29 -34.21
CA ALA A 177 -28.08 7.29 -34.67
C ALA A 177 -28.17 6.08 -33.73
N LEU A 178 -27.06 5.62 -33.15
CA LEU A 178 -27.02 4.56 -32.14
C LEU A 178 -27.70 4.98 -30.83
N ILE A 179 -27.47 6.21 -30.36
CA ILE A 179 -28.16 6.77 -29.18
C ILE A 179 -29.67 6.91 -29.45
N ALA A 180 -30.06 7.42 -30.62
CA ALA A 180 -31.46 7.55 -31.03
C ALA A 180 -32.16 6.18 -31.16
N GLY A 181 -31.47 5.18 -31.73
CA GLY A 181 -31.91 3.79 -31.78
C GLY A 181 -32.09 3.20 -30.38
N GLY A 182 -31.14 3.43 -29.47
CA GLY A 182 -31.26 3.07 -28.05
C GLY A 182 -32.48 3.70 -27.39
N LEU A 183 -32.69 5.01 -27.57
CA LEU A 183 -33.86 5.75 -27.06
C LEU A 183 -35.19 5.22 -27.61
N TRP A 184 -35.23 4.81 -28.87
CA TRP A 184 -36.41 4.21 -29.50
C TRP A 184 -36.67 2.79 -28.98
N VAL A 185 -35.66 1.92 -28.94
CA VAL A 185 -35.77 0.54 -28.44
C VAL A 185 -36.13 0.50 -26.95
N HIS A 186 -35.64 1.44 -26.13
CA HIS A 186 -35.96 1.50 -24.69
C HIS A 186 -37.47 1.66 -24.40
N ARG A 187 -38.25 2.18 -25.36
CA ARG A 187 -39.71 2.30 -25.23
C ARG A 187 -40.40 0.95 -25.02
N ASN A 188 -39.83 -0.13 -25.55
CA ASN A 188 -40.38 -1.48 -25.42
C ASN A 188 -39.65 -2.25 -24.28
N PRO A 189 -40.35 -2.74 -23.24
CA PRO A 189 -39.72 -3.41 -22.09
C PRO A 189 -38.75 -4.55 -22.45
N ALA A 190 -39.09 -5.34 -23.48
CA ALA A 190 -38.26 -6.46 -23.94
C ALA A 190 -36.93 -6.02 -24.60
N GLY A 191 -36.82 -4.77 -25.07
CA GLY A 191 -35.65 -4.25 -25.76
C GLY A 191 -34.61 -3.57 -24.85
N ARG A 192 -34.90 -3.36 -23.56
CA ARG A 192 -34.12 -2.47 -22.68
C ARG A 192 -32.64 -2.84 -22.54
N SER A 193 -32.29 -4.12 -22.54
CA SER A 193 -30.89 -4.58 -22.52
C SER A 193 -30.13 -4.18 -23.79
N GLY A 194 -30.76 -4.35 -24.96
CA GLY A 194 -30.22 -3.89 -26.24
C GLY A 194 -30.13 -2.36 -26.32
N ALA A 195 -31.11 -1.65 -25.75
CA ALA A 195 -31.08 -0.18 -25.68
C ALA A 195 -29.89 0.35 -24.86
N TYR A 196 -29.51 -0.33 -23.77
CA TYR A 196 -28.33 0.05 -22.98
C TYR A 196 -27.03 -0.14 -23.75
N ALA A 197 -26.91 -1.25 -24.50
CA ALA A 197 -25.77 -1.49 -25.38
C ALA A 197 -25.70 -0.44 -26.50
N LEU A 198 -26.79 -0.20 -27.23
CA LEU A 198 -26.85 0.80 -28.32
C LEU A 198 -26.48 2.20 -27.84
N ALA A 199 -27.00 2.64 -26.69
CA ALA A 199 -26.67 3.94 -26.14
C ALA A 199 -25.20 4.04 -25.69
N ALA A 200 -24.68 3.02 -24.98
CA ALA A 200 -23.28 3.00 -24.55
C ALA A 200 -22.30 2.99 -25.74
N THR A 201 -22.57 2.17 -26.77
CA THR A 201 -21.78 2.14 -28.00
C THR A 201 -21.88 3.47 -28.74
N GLY A 202 -23.07 4.07 -28.85
CA GLY A 202 -23.23 5.37 -29.49
C GLY A 202 -22.46 6.49 -28.79
N ILE A 203 -22.47 6.53 -27.45
CA ILE A 203 -21.68 7.49 -26.67
C ILE A 203 -20.17 7.25 -26.86
N ALA A 204 -19.72 5.98 -26.86
CA ALA A 204 -18.32 5.64 -27.09
C ALA A 204 -17.85 6.00 -28.51
N VAL A 205 -18.69 5.80 -29.53
CA VAL A 205 -18.43 6.22 -30.92
C VAL A 205 -18.28 7.75 -30.99
N LEU A 206 -19.20 8.52 -30.39
CA LEU A 206 -19.06 9.98 -30.32
C LEU A 206 -17.76 10.41 -29.64
N TYR A 207 -17.37 9.76 -28.54
CA TYR A 207 -16.17 10.13 -27.79
C TYR A 207 -14.88 9.88 -28.58
N LEU A 208 -14.79 8.73 -29.26
CA LEU A 208 -13.68 8.39 -30.14
C LEU A 208 -13.62 9.28 -31.38
N ASP A 209 -14.77 9.71 -31.89
CA ASP A 209 -14.88 10.62 -33.03
C ASP A 209 -14.43 12.05 -32.67
N ILE A 210 -14.81 12.55 -31.49
CA ILE A 210 -14.30 13.83 -30.93
C ILE A 210 -12.80 13.74 -30.68
N ALA A 211 -12.30 12.63 -30.14
CA ALA A 211 -10.86 12.39 -29.96
C ALA A 211 -10.12 12.47 -31.31
N ALA A 212 -10.59 11.74 -32.32
CA ALA A 212 -10.00 11.75 -33.66
C ALA A 212 -10.06 13.15 -34.32
N ALA A 213 -11.20 13.83 -34.24
CA ALA A 213 -11.38 15.18 -34.78
C ALA A 213 -10.45 16.21 -34.12
N THR A 214 -10.18 16.07 -32.82
CA THR A 214 -9.33 17.00 -32.06
C THR A 214 -7.84 16.68 -32.22
N SER A 215 -7.42 15.44 -31.95
CA SER A 215 -6.00 15.09 -31.77
C SER A 215 -5.38 14.25 -32.89
N LEU A 216 -6.17 13.83 -33.89
CA LEU A 216 -5.71 12.98 -35.01
C LEU A 216 -5.91 13.63 -36.38
N TYR A 217 -6.88 14.55 -36.49
CA TYR A 217 -7.19 15.30 -37.71
C TYR A 217 -7.14 16.83 -37.53
N GLU A 218 -6.97 17.33 -36.30
CA GLU A 218 -6.85 18.77 -35.96
C GLU A 218 -8.00 19.67 -36.49
N LEU A 219 -9.18 19.08 -36.72
CA LEU A 219 -10.37 19.74 -37.28
C LEU A 219 -11.08 20.66 -36.29
N MET A 220 -10.80 20.52 -34.99
CA MET A 220 -11.34 21.40 -33.95
C MET A 220 -10.26 21.73 -32.91
N PRO A 221 -10.23 22.96 -32.37
CA PRO A 221 -9.27 23.33 -31.34
C PRO A 221 -9.58 22.59 -30.03
N GLN A 222 -8.53 22.29 -29.25
CA GLN A 222 -8.59 21.47 -28.04
C GLN A 222 -9.71 21.85 -27.05
N TRP A 223 -9.94 23.14 -26.83
CA TRP A 223 -11.00 23.62 -25.93
C TRP A 223 -12.41 23.26 -26.41
N ALA A 224 -12.63 23.21 -27.73
CA ALA A 224 -13.91 22.82 -28.32
C ALA A 224 -14.10 21.30 -28.21
N GLY A 225 -13.05 20.52 -28.48
CA GLY A 225 -13.06 19.07 -28.28
C GLY A 225 -13.42 18.68 -26.85
N LEU A 226 -12.77 19.28 -25.85
CA LEU A 226 -13.07 19.06 -24.43
C LEU A 226 -14.51 19.49 -24.06
N LEU A 227 -15.01 20.60 -24.60
CA LEU A 227 -16.38 21.07 -24.34
C LEU A 227 -17.43 20.09 -24.91
N VAL A 228 -17.26 19.63 -26.15
CA VAL A 228 -18.19 18.66 -26.77
C VAL A 228 -18.08 17.29 -26.09
N ALA A 229 -16.87 16.86 -25.71
CA ALA A 229 -16.65 15.63 -24.93
C ALA A 229 -17.38 15.68 -23.57
N LEU A 230 -17.30 16.80 -22.85
CA LEU A 230 -18.02 17.02 -21.59
C LEU A 230 -19.55 16.98 -21.78
N LEU A 231 -20.07 17.55 -22.87
CA LEU A 231 -21.50 17.49 -23.19
C LEU A 231 -21.95 16.04 -23.50
N VAL A 232 -21.14 15.26 -24.22
CA VAL A 232 -21.43 13.85 -24.54
C VAL A 232 -21.36 12.99 -23.27
N ALA A 233 -20.34 13.15 -22.42
CA ALA A 233 -20.21 12.45 -21.16
C ALA A 233 -21.35 12.81 -20.18
N GLY A 234 -21.66 14.09 -20.04
CA GLY A 234 -22.79 14.58 -19.23
C GLY A 234 -24.14 14.07 -19.73
N GLY A 235 -24.35 14.03 -21.05
CA GLY A 235 -25.52 13.41 -21.68
C GLY A 235 -25.63 11.91 -21.36
N GLY A 236 -24.52 11.17 -21.42
CA GLY A 236 -24.44 9.76 -21.05
C GLY A 236 -24.74 9.51 -19.57
N LEU A 237 -24.20 10.33 -18.67
CA LEU A 237 -24.49 10.28 -17.24
C LEU A 237 -25.97 10.58 -16.95
N LEU A 238 -26.54 11.62 -17.55
CA LEU A 238 -27.96 11.96 -17.42
C LEU A 238 -28.88 10.85 -17.96
N LEU A 239 -28.52 10.23 -19.08
CA LEU A 239 -29.25 9.10 -19.64
C LEU A 239 -29.19 7.88 -18.71
N SER A 240 -28.02 7.56 -18.17
CA SER A 240 -27.85 6.48 -17.18
C SER A 240 -28.69 6.70 -15.93
N ALA A 241 -28.76 7.94 -15.43
CA ALA A 241 -29.52 8.32 -14.26
C ALA A 241 -31.04 8.22 -14.49
N ARG A 242 -31.52 8.63 -15.67
CA ARG A 242 -32.93 8.46 -16.12
C ARG A 242 -33.32 6.99 -16.24
N TRP A 243 -32.44 6.15 -16.80
CA TRP A 243 -32.69 4.72 -17.01
C TRP A 243 -32.35 3.81 -15.82
N ASN A 244 -31.84 4.38 -14.71
CA ASN A 244 -31.34 3.61 -13.55
C ASN A 244 -30.25 2.58 -13.94
N ALA A 245 -29.44 2.90 -14.96
CA ALA A 245 -28.53 1.97 -15.62
C ALA A 245 -27.05 2.25 -15.27
N GLN A 246 -26.64 1.83 -14.07
CA GLN A 246 -25.28 1.98 -13.52
C GLN A 246 -24.16 1.55 -14.50
N PHE A 247 -24.41 0.49 -15.29
CA PHE A 247 -23.52 0.00 -16.34
C PHE A 247 -23.12 1.09 -17.35
N ILE A 248 -24.07 1.92 -17.80
CA ILE A 248 -23.80 3.00 -18.76
C ILE A 248 -22.91 4.05 -18.10
N ALA A 249 -23.21 4.47 -16.87
CA ALA A 249 -22.42 5.47 -16.15
C ALA A 249 -20.95 5.06 -16.00
N VAL A 250 -20.73 3.79 -15.63
CA VAL A 250 -19.39 3.20 -15.47
C VAL A 250 -18.64 3.18 -16.82
N TRP A 251 -19.26 2.69 -17.90
CA TRP A 251 -18.59 2.64 -19.21
C TRP A 251 -18.35 4.01 -19.84
N VAL A 252 -19.21 4.99 -19.59
CA VAL A 252 -18.98 6.38 -20.02
C VAL A 252 -17.73 6.94 -19.36
N ILE A 253 -17.60 6.85 -18.04
CA ILE A 253 -16.42 7.38 -17.32
C ILE A 253 -15.13 6.61 -17.65
N ILE A 254 -15.20 5.28 -17.81
CA ILE A 254 -14.04 4.47 -18.29
C ILE A 254 -13.64 4.91 -19.71
N GLY A 255 -14.62 5.11 -20.60
CA GLY A 255 -14.39 5.59 -21.97
C GLY A 255 -13.70 6.95 -21.99
N CYS A 256 -14.17 7.91 -21.19
CA CYS A 256 -13.52 9.21 -21.02
C CYS A 256 -12.08 9.03 -20.53
N ALA A 257 -11.89 8.38 -19.37
CA ALA A 257 -10.57 8.21 -18.75
C ALA A 257 -9.51 7.53 -19.63
N LEU A 258 -9.91 6.71 -20.60
CA LEU A 258 -9.02 6.09 -21.58
C LEU A 258 -8.76 6.97 -22.83
N CYS A 259 -9.71 7.83 -23.21
CA CYS A 259 -9.61 8.68 -24.40
C CYS A 259 -9.06 10.09 -24.11
N ASP A 260 -9.31 10.63 -22.91
CA ASP A 260 -8.93 11.98 -22.51
C ASP A 260 -7.43 12.29 -22.66
N PRO A 261 -6.48 11.35 -22.37
CA PRO A 261 -5.06 11.59 -22.63
C PRO A 261 -4.73 11.92 -24.09
N PHE A 262 -5.57 11.50 -25.06
CA PHE A 262 -5.39 11.87 -26.46
C PHE A 262 -5.92 13.30 -26.72
N LEU A 263 -7.09 13.65 -26.19
CA LEU A 263 -7.63 15.03 -26.25
C LEU A 263 -6.69 16.05 -25.59
N THR A 264 -5.98 15.66 -24.54
CA THR A 264 -5.06 16.55 -23.80
C THR A 264 -3.59 16.48 -24.24
N HIS A 265 -3.31 15.81 -25.37
CA HIS A 265 -1.96 15.57 -25.92
C HIS A 265 -0.96 14.99 -24.89
N GLY A 266 -1.44 14.13 -24.00
CA GLY A 266 -0.67 13.46 -22.95
C GLY A 266 -1.21 13.70 -21.54
N PHE A 267 -0.42 13.26 -20.54
CA PHE A 267 -0.72 13.38 -19.12
C PHE A 267 -0.32 14.77 -18.60
N THR A 268 -1.22 15.73 -18.75
CA THR A 268 -1.02 17.15 -18.42
C THR A 268 -1.92 17.60 -17.25
N PRO A 269 -1.65 18.75 -16.60
CA PRO A 269 -2.57 19.30 -15.59
C PRO A 269 -4.00 19.55 -16.11
N LEU A 270 -4.13 19.78 -17.43
CA LEU A 270 -5.42 19.89 -18.12
C LEU A 270 -6.21 18.57 -18.10
N LEU A 271 -5.55 17.42 -18.28
CA LEU A 271 -6.16 16.09 -18.14
C LEU A 271 -6.74 15.89 -16.75
N VAL A 272 -5.94 16.16 -15.72
CA VAL A 272 -6.36 16.01 -14.32
C VAL A 272 -7.55 16.92 -14.04
N SER A 273 -7.48 18.19 -14.47
CA SER A 273 -8.57 19.17 -14.31
C SER A 273 -9.86 18.74 -15.01
N PHE A 274 -9.77 18.21 -16.23
CA PHE A 274 -10.91 17.71 -16.99
C PHE A 274 -11.55 16.48 -16.34
N LEU A 275 -10.74 15.51 -15.89
CA LEU A 275 -11.22 14.34 -15.15
C LEU A 275 -11.88 14.73 -13.81
N VAL A 276 -11.42 15.81 -13.15
CA VAL A 276 -12.10 16.38 -11.97
C VAL A 276 -13.44 17.01 -12.35
N VAL A 277 -13.56 17.70 -13.49
CA VAL A 277 -14.86 18.20 -13.98
C VAL A 277 -15.82 17.05 -14.29
N LEU A 278 -15.36 15.93 -14.86
CA LEU A 278 -16.17 14.72 -15.03
C LEU A 278 -16.56 14.08 -13.69
N GLN A 279 -15.66 14.06 -12.71
CA GLN A 279 -15.92 13.59 -11.35
C GLN A 279 -17.02 14.43 -10.65
N ILE A 280 -16.96 15.76 -10.80
CA ILE A 280 -18.04 16.67 -10.37
C ILE A 280 -19.33 16.39 -11.14
N GLY A 281 -19.26 16.16 -12.46
CA GLY A 281 -20.41 15.82 -13.31
C GLY A 281 -21.11 14.51 -12.91
N ALA A 282 -20.38 13.54 -12.35
CA ALA A 282 -20.93 12.30 -11.82
C ALA A 282 -21.56 12.46 -10.41
N MET A 283 -21.18 13.48 -9.65
CA MET A 283 -21.61 13.69 -8.26
C MET A 283 -23.14 13.78 -8.07
N PRO A 284 -23.93 14.49 -8.92
CA PRO A 284 -25.40 14.49 -8.82
C PRO A 284 -26.02 13.10 -9.02
N VAL A 285 -25.46 12.27 -9.90
CA VAL A 285 -25.94 10.90 -10.14
C VAL A 285 -25.70 10.05 -8.88
N GLN A 286 -24.54 10.20 -8.25
CA GLN A 286 -24.20 9.51 -7.00
C GLN A 286 -25.08 9.97 -5.82
N LEU A 287 -25.40 11.27 -5.72
CA LEU A 287 -26.31 11.80 -4.70
C LEU A 287 -27.76 11.26 -4.80
N VAL A 288 -28.20 10.90 -6.00
CA VAL A 288 -29.56 10.38 -6.27
C VAL A 288 -29.63 8.84 -6.29
N ARG A 289 -28.55 8.16 -6.69
CA ARG A 289 -28.54 6.70 -6.93
C ARG A 289 -27.60 5.89 -6.02
N SER A 290 -26.69 6.55 -5.29
CA SER A 290 -25.71 5.94 -4.37
C SER A 290 -25.01 4.68 -4.91
N TRP A 291 -24.53 4.74 -6.15
CA TRP A 291 -23.93 3.60 -6.86
C TRP A 291 -22.43 3.41 -6.53
N PRO A 292 -22.02 2.33 -5.83
CA PRO A 292 -20.65 2.13 -5.36
C PRO A 292 -19.58 2.18 -6.46
N SER A 293 -19.78 1.39 -7.53
CA SER A 293 -18.78 1.33 -8.60
C SER A 293 -18.70 2.61 -9.44
N LEU A 294 -19.76 3.42 -9.53
CA LEU A 294 -19.67 4.73 -10.17
C LEU A 294 -18.82 5.68 -9.34
N ALA A 295 -18.93 5.63 -8.00
CA ALA A 295 -18.11 6.44 -7.12
C ALA A 295 -16.62 6.08 -7.25
N LEU A 296 -16.27 4.78 -7.24
CA LEU A 296 -14.90 4.31 -7.49
C LEU A 296 -14.38 4.69 -8.88
N VAL A 297 -15.18 4.48 -9.92
CA VAL A 297 -14.79 4.72 -11.32
C VAL A 297 -14.69 6.22 -11.66
N ALA A 298 -15.45 7.10 -11.00
CA ALA A 298 -15.24 8.54 -11.06
C ALA A 298 -14.11 9.02 -10.13
N GLY A 299 -13.85 8.31 -9.04
CA GLY A 299 -12.84 8.63 -8.02
C GLY A 299 -11.40 8.41 -8.45
N ILE A 300 -11.12 7.24 -9.01
CA ILE A 300 -9.76 6.72 -9.22
C ILE A 300 -9.02 7.36 -10.43
N PRO A 301 -9.65 7.61 -11.61
CA PRO A 301 -8.93 8.14 -12.77
C PRO A 301 -8.26 9.51 -12.57
N PRO A 302 -8.89 10.52 -11.91
CA PRO A 302 -8.20 11.77 -11.59
C PRO A 302 -6.94 11.56 -10.73
N VAL A 303 -6.97 10.63 -9.77
CA VAL A 303 -5.82 10.29 -8.92
C VAL A 303 -4.71 9.65 -9.76
N LEU A 304 -5.03 8.64 -10.58
CA LEU A 304 -4.05 7.98 -11.44
C LEU A 304 -3.43 8.95 -12.46
N ALA A 305 -4.26 9.76 -13.12
CA ALA A 305 -3.79 10.78 -14.06
C ALA A 305 -2.89 11.81 -13.37
N SER A 306 -3.22 12.23 -12.14
CA SER A 306 -2.41 13.17 -11.35
C SER A 306 -1.05 12.61 -10.94
N LEU A 307 -1.00 11.34 -10.53
CA LEU A 307 0.26 10.64 -10.22
C LEU A 307 1.16 10.54 -11.47
N VAL A 308 0.59 10.15 -12.61
CA VAL A 308 1.35 10.06 -13.88
C VAL A 308 1.79 11.44 -14.37
N THR A 309 0.91 12.45 -14.30
CA THR A 309 1.25 13.85 -14.64
C THR A 309 2.40 14.34 -13.78
N THR A 310 2.40 14.09 -12.47
CA THR A 310 3.49 14.49 -11.56
C THR A 310 4.85 13.91 -11.98
N VAL A 311 4.88 12.65 -12.41
CA VAL A 311 6.12 11.99 -12.91
C VAL A 311 6.65 12.63 -14.20
N PHE A 312 5.79 13.20 -15.05
CA PHE A 312 6.20 13.99 -16.21
C PHE A 312 6.59 15.42 -15.85
N THR A 313 5.84 16.06 -14.95
CA THR A 313 6.10 17.43 -14.44
C THR A 313 7.50 17.54 -13.84
N LEU A 314 7.94 16.53 -13.08
CA LEU A 314 9.31 16.40 -12.52
C LEU A 314 10.44 16.44 -13.57
N ARG A 315 10.14 16.39 -14.87
CA ARG A 315 11.12 16.49 -15.97
C ARG A 315 11.08 17.84 -16.67
N SER A 316 9.89 18.36 -16.98
CA SER A 316 9.72 19.52 -17.87
C SER A 316 8.31 20.13 -17.87
N GLY A 317 7.57 20.09 -16.76
CA GLY A 317 6.20 20.63 -16.69
C GLY A 317 6.00 21.60 -15.52
N ASP A 318 4.88 22.32 -15.53
CA ASP A 318 4.54 23.33 -14.52
C ASP A 318 4.13 22.70 -13.17
N PRO A 319 4.92 22.86 -12.09
CA PRO A 319 4.64 22.20 -10.81
C PRO A 319 3.38 22.72 -10.13
N LEU A 320 3.19 24.05 -10.13
CA LEU A 320 2.07 24.70 -9.46
C LEU A 320 0.71 24.33 -10.08
N GLN A 321 0.64 24.20 -11.40
CA GLN A 321 -0.58 23.73 -12.09
C GLN A 321 -0.87 22.25 -11.78
N THR A 322 0.18 21.42 -11.77
CA THR A 322 0.08 19.99 -11.44
C THR A 322 -0.46 19.80 -10.02
N ALA A 323 0.12 20.53 -9.05
CA ALA A 323 -0.31 20.51 -7.65
C ALA A 323 -1.73 21.06 -7.45
N GLY A 324 -2.10 22.15 -8.14
CA GLY A 324 -3.46 22.69 -8.11
C GLY A 324 -4.51 21.70 -8.60
N ALA A 325 -4.24 21.00 -9.71
CA ALA A 325 -5.13 19.97 -10.23
C ALA A 325 -5.17 18.71 -9.33
N ALA A 326 -4.02 18.31 -8.76
CA ALA A 326 -3.93 17.24 -7.78
C ALA A 326 -4.77 17.53 -6.52
N LEU A 327 -4.68 18.76 -5.99
CA LEU A 327 -5.47 19.22 -4.86
C LEU A 327 -6.98 19.25 -5.19
N ALA A 328 -7.36 19.69 -6.39
CA ALA A 328 -8.76 19.65 -6.83
C ALA A 328 -9.31 18.21 -6.86
N ALA A 329 -8.52 17.25 -7.38
CA ALA A 329 -8.85 15.83 -7.35
C ALA A 329 -8.96 15.28 -5.93
N THR A 330 -8.07 15.69 -5.02
CA THR A 330 -8.16 15.35 -3.59
C THR A 330 -9.46 15.88 -2.97
N VAL A 331 -9.76 17.17 -3.13
CA VAL A 331 -10.93 17.82 -2.51
C VAL A 331 -12.24 17.19 -2.99
N VAL A 332 -12.40 16.98 -4.31
CA VAL A 332 -13.65 16.41 -4.85
C VAL A 332 -13.77 14.91 -4.54
N GLY A 333 -12.68 14.14 -4.61
CA GLY A 333 -12.67 12.73 -4.22
C GLY A 333 -13.06 12.50 -2.75
N VAL A 334 -12.57 13.37 -1.86
CA VAL A 334 -12.92 13.35 -0.42
C VAL A 334 -14.37 13.78 -0.18
N ALA A 335 -14.85 14.81 -0.88
CA ALA A 335 -16.26 15.21 -0.82
C ALA A 335 -17.20 14.08 -1.27
N ILE A 336 -16.82 13.33 -2.32
CA ILE A 336 -17.56 12.14 -2.76
C ILE A 336 -17.54 11.04 -1.69
N ALA A 337 -16.38 10.73 -1.11
CA ALA A 337 -16.27 9.73 -0.03
C ALA A 337 -17.19 10.06 1.17
N VAL A 338 -17.25 11.33 1.58
CA VAL A 338 -18.13 11.81 2.65
C VAL A 338 -19.61 11.61 2.28
N ILE A 339 -20.05 12.02 1.09
CA ILE A 339 -21.48 11.93 0.73
C ILE A 339 -21.93 10.49 0.52
N VAL A 340 -21.05 9.61 0.03
CA VAL A 340 -21.32 8.15 -0.07
C VAL A 340 -21.53 7.56 1.33
N THR A 341 -20.66 7.89 2.29
CA THR A 341 -20.79 7.43 3.69
C THR A 341 -22.11 7.88 4.33
N VAL A 342 -22.46 9.17 4.17
CA VAL A 342 -23.70 9.75 4.74
C VAL A 342 -24.95 9.21 4.05
N ARG A 343 -24.89 8.85 2.76
CA ARG A 343 -26.04 8.32 1.99
C ARG A 343 -26.24 6.81 2.14
N ASN A 344 -25.17 6.04 2.31
CA ASN A 344 -25.22 4.58 2.36
C ASN A 344 -24.35 4.02 3.49
N GLN A 345 -24.90 4.02 4.71
CA GLN A 345 -24.22 3.48 5.90
C GLN A 345 -23.98 1.95 5.88
N GLN A 346 -24.38 1.22 4.82
CA GLN A 346 -24.03 -0.19 4.63
C GLN A 346 -22.78 -0.41 3.77
N ASP A 347 -22.42 0.54 2.88
CA ASP A 347 -21.19 0.45 2.09
C ASP A 347 -20.04 1.20 2.77
N MET A 348 -19.24 0.45 3.53
CA MET A 348 -18.03 0.95 4.18
C MET A 348 -16.79 0.90 3.27
N ALA A 349 -16.82 0.09 2.20
CA ALA A 349 -15.63 -0.18 1.39
C ALA A 349 -15.36 0.96 0.41
N THR A 350 -16.37 1.40 -0.32
CA THR A 350 -16.25 2.50 -1.31
C THR A 350 -15.70 3.80 -0.72
N PRO A 351 -16.27 4.37 0.37
CA PRO A 351 -15.77 5.62 0.91
C PRO A 351 -14.36 5.48 1.51
N VAL A 352 -14.02 4.34 2.12
CA VAL A 352 -12.66 4.09 2.63
C VAL A 352 -11.63 4.01 1.48
N ILE A 353 -11.95 3.36 0.36
CA ILE A 353 -11.06 3.28 -0.81
C ILE A 353 -10.86 4.67 -1.45
N LEU A 354 -11.93 5.44 -1.61
CA LEU A 354 -11.85 6.81 -2.14
C LEU A 354 -11.04 7.72 -1.23
N LEU A 355 -11.29 7.67 0.07
CA LEU A 355 -10.56 8.45 1.06
C LEU A 355 -9.08 8.04 1.11
N ALA A 356 -8.76 6.75 1.01
CA ALA A 356 -7.39 6.22 0.97
C ALA A 356 -6.60 6.58 -0.30
N THR A 357 -7.28 6.92 -1.40
CA THR A 357 -6.62 7.22 -2.69
C THR A 357 -6.55 8.71 -3.01
N ALA A 358 -7.59 9.49 -2.67
CA ALA A 358 -7.69 10.89 -3.06
C ALA A 358 -6.53 11.80 -2.55
N PRO A 359 -6.04 11.69 -1.30
CA PRO A 359 -4.91 12.50 -0.81
C PRO A 359 -3.56 12.19 -1.47
N VAL A 360 -3.39 10.97 -1.99
CA VAL A 360 -2.09 10.49 -2.51
C VAL A 360 -1.65 11.31 -3.72
N ALA A 361 -2.60 11.76 -4.55
CA ALA A 361 -2.33 12.67 -5.68
C ALA A 361 -1.65 13.97 -5.24
N ALA A 362 -2.23 14.68 -4.27
CA ALA A 362 -1.71 15.96 -3.78
C ALA A 362 -0.38 15.81 -3.02
N LEU A 363 -0.25 14.80 -2.14
CA LEU A 363 1.00 14.57 -1.42
C LEU A 363 2.16 14.22 -2.37
N VAL A 364 1.91 13.38 -3.39
CA VAL A 364 2.95 13.06 -4.40
C VAL A 364 3.27 14.28 -5.28
N ALA A 365 2.30 15.14 -5.60
CA ALA A 365 2.55 16.40 -6.30
C ALA A 365 3.45 17.37 -5.50
N GLY A 366 3.52 17.24 -4.17
CA GLY A 366 4.43 17.97 -3.30
C GLY A 366 5.90 17.85 -3.71
N PHE A 367 6.34 16.67 -4.18
CA PHE A 367 7.74 16.44 -4.59
C PHE A 367 8.18 17.22 -5.85
N ALA A 368 7.25 17.79 -6.62
CA ALA A 368 7.56 18.65 -7.75
C ALA A 368 7.67 20.14 -7.38
N LEU A 369 7.17 20.53 -6.20
CA LEU A 369 7.06 21.92 -5.75
C LEU A 369 8.32 22.42 -5.00
N THR A 370 8.39 23.73 -4.72
CA THR A 370 9.34 24.23 -3.70
C THR A 370 8.91 23.75 -2.31
N ARG A 371 9.88 23.61 -1.38
CA ARG A 371 9.62 23.15 0.00
C ARG A 371 8.50 23.90 0.72
N SER A 372 8.40 25.22 0.52
CA SER A 372 7.33 26.05 1.08
C SER A 372 5.95 25.75 0.50
N GLU A 373 5.86 25.53 -0.81
CA GLU A 373 4.58 25.21 -1.47
C GLU A 373 4.14 23.78 -1.16
N ALA A 374 5.08 22.82 -1.15
CA ALA A 374 4.85 21.44 -0.75
C ALA A 374 4.33 21.34 0.69
N ALA A 375 4.95 22.06 1.63
CA ALA A 375 4.48 22.14 3.01
C ALA A 375 3.05 22.70 3.11
N TRP A 376 2.73 23.80 2.40
CA TRP A 376 1.36 24.34 2.39
C TRP A 376 0.34 23.38 1.77
N LEU A 377 0.70 22.68 0.69
CA LEU A 377 -0.15 21.66 0.07
C LEU A 377 -0.46 20.52 1.05
N ALA A 378 0.56 20.00 1.73
CA ALA A 378 0.41 18.96 2.74
C ALA A 378 -0.41 19.44 3.96
N VAL A 379 -0.24 20.69 4.41
CA VAL A 379 -1.09 21.30 5.45
C VAL A 379 -2.56 21.40 5.03
N ILE A 380 -2.86 21.76 3.77
CA ILE A 380 -4.24 21.80 3.27
C ILE A 380 -4.86 20.39 3.25
N VAL A 381 -4.10 19.38 2.79
CA VAL A 381 -4.53 17.98 2.82
C VAL A 381 -4.75 17.50 4.26
N ALA A 382 -3.86 17.82 5.20
CA ALA A 382 -3.99 17.50 6.61
C ALA A 382 -5.24 18.13 7.24
N ALA A 383 -5.52 19.41 6.96
CA ALA A 383 -6.70 20.12 7.44
C ALA A 383 -8.01 19.52 6.89
N LEU A 384 -8.03 19.14 5.61
CA LEU A 384 -9.15 18.44 4.98
C LEU A 384 -9.41 17.08 5.64
N MET A 385 -8.37 16.29 5.88
CA MET A 385 -8.44 15.00 6.57
C MET A 385 -8.90 15.14 8.03
N LEU A 386 -8.40 16.14 8.75
CA LEU A 386 -8.84 16.44 10.12
C LEU A 386 -10.32 16.82 10.17
N GLY A 387 -10.80 17.61 9.21
CA GLY A 387 -12.22 17.96 9.07
C GLY A 387 -13.12 16.73 8.90
N VAL A 388 -12.68 15.72 8.14
CA VAL A 388 -13.39 14.43 8.01
C VAL A 388 -13.30 13.63 9.32
N ALA A 389 -12.12 13.54 9.93
CA ALA A 389 -11.91 12.77 11.17
C ALA A 389 -12.72 13.29 12.37
N VAL A 390 -12.96 14.60 12.45
CA VAL A 390 -13.77 15.25 13.51
C VAL A 390 -15.28 15.08 13.26
N CYS A 391 -15.71 14.70 12.05
CA CYS A 391 -17.13 14.50 11.71
C CYS A 391 -17.71 13.14 12.12
N ASP A 392 -17.10 12.43 13.08
CA ASP A 392 -17.46 11.06 13.50
C ASP A 392 -18.94 10.85 13.83
N ARG A 393 -19.62 11.85 14.42
CA ARG A 393 -21.07 11.81 14.68
C ARG A 393 -21.98 11.70 13.44
N TRP A 394 -21.44 11.86 12.22
CA TRP A 394 -22.15 11.72 10.94
C TRP A 394 -21.56 10.61 10.05
N LEU A 395 -20.43 10.02 10.43
CA LEU A 395 -19.61 9.13 9.59
C LEU A 395 -19.44 7.77 10.28
N SER A 396 -18.97 6.78 9.54
CA SER A 396 -18.62 5.48 10.12
C SER A 396 -17.18 5.47 10.63
N THR A 397 -16.94 4.76 11.73
CA THR A 397 -15.61 4.67 12.37
C THR A 397 -14.48 4.24 11.41
N PRO A 398 -14.68 3.34 10.42
CA PRO A 398 -13.65 3.06 9.42
C PRO A 398 -13.22 4.31 8.63
N VAL A 399 -14.18 5.17 8.25
CA VAL A 399 -13.93 6.40 7.48
C VAL A 399 -13.19 7.44 8.33
N THR A 400 -13.57 7.63 9.60
CA THR A 400 -12.85 8.57 10.49
C THR A 400 -11.48 8.05 10.94
N VAL A 401 -11.29 6.73 11.06
CA VAL A 401 -9.97 6.11 11.25
C VAL A 401 -9.08 6.30 10.02
N THR A 402 -9.57 6.04 8.81
CA THR A 402 -8.83 6.29 7.57
C THR A 402 -8.49 7.78 7.42
N ALA A 403 -9.42 8.68 7.73
CA ALA A 403 -9.18 10.14 7.72
C ALA A 403 -8.04 10.53 8.68
N ALA A 404 -8.07 10.06 9.94
CA ALA A 404 -7.05 10.42 10.92
C ALA A 404 -5.66 9.86 10.54
N ILE A 405 -5.59 8.65 9.98
CA ILE A 405 -4.33 8.05 9.50
C ILE A 405 -3.74 8.89 8.38
N LEU A 406 -4.52 9.22 7.36
CA LEU A 406 -4.05 10.01 6.21
C LEU A 406 -3.73 11.47 6.59
N GLY A 407 -4.50 12.04 7.52
CA GLY A 407 -4.20 13.33 8.13
C GLY A 407 -2.87 13.31 8.87
N SER A 408 -2.57 12.25 9.63
CA SER A 408 -1.27 12.11 10.31
C SER A 408 -0.10 11.99 9.33
N ILE A 409 -0.29 11.30 8.21
CA ILE A 409 0.70 11.20 7.13
C ILE A 409 0.93 12.56 6.48
N ALA A 410 -0.15 13.33 6.21
CA ALA A 410 -0.05 14.67 5.63
C ALA A 410 0.59 15.70 6.59
N VAL A 411 0.39 15.57 7.91
CA VAL A 411 1.12 16.37 8.91
C VAL A 411 2.61 16.03 8.91
N VAL A 412 2.96 14.74 8.92
CA VAL A 412 4.37 14.29 8.83
C VAL A 412 5.02 14.82 7.56
N ASP A 413 4.35 14.72 6.42
CA ASP A 413 4.85 15.20 5.12
C ASP A 413 5.04 16.73 5.09
N ALA A 414 4.09 17.49 5.65
CA ALA A 414 4.23 18.93 5.82
C ALA A 414 5.47 19.30 6.65
N THR A 415 5.68 18.60 7.77
CA THR A 415 6.81 18.83 8.68
C THR A 415 8.15 18.34 8.12
N MET A 416 8.16 17.35 7.22
CA MET A 416 9.35 16.98 6.43
C MET A 416 9.72 18.04 5.38
N HIS A 417 8.73 18.66 4.72
CA HIS A 417 8.96 19.70 3.72
C HIS A 417 9.30 21.07 4.33
N ALA A 418 8.65 21.45 5.45
CA ALA A 418 8.80 22.76 6.08
C ALA A 418 10.09 22.94 6.88
N LEU A 419 10.58 21.88 7.54
CA LEU A 419 11.71 21.93 8.46
C LEU A 419 12.89 21.10 7.96
N THR A 420 14.09 21.34 8.50
CA THR A 420 15.32 20.62 8.11
C THR A 420 16.21 20.31 9.31
N GLY A 421 16.74 19.09 9.36
CA GLY A 421 17.70 18.67 10.40
C GLY A 421 17.03 18.40 11.76
N PRO A 422 17.69 18.71 12.89
CA PRO A 422 17.21 18.32 14.22
C PRO A 422 15.81 18.83 14.60
N THR A 423 15.37 19.96 14.02
CA THR A 423 14.03 20.52 14.27
C THR A 423 12.91 19.60 13.79
N GLN A 424 13.14 18.79 12.74
CA GLN A 424 12.15 17.82 12.25
C GLN A 424 11.81 16.77 13.32
N ALA A 425 12.80 16.23 14.04
CA ALA A 425 12.56 15.26 15.12
C ALA A 425 11.79 15.88 16.30
N ILE A 426 12.18 17.10 16.69
CA ILE A 426 11.55 17.87 17.77
C ILE A 426 10.08 18.12 17.47
N THR A 427 9.78 18.62 16.27
CA THR A 427 8.41 18.95 15.85
C THR A 427 7.56 17.70 15.72
N LEU A 428 8.02 16.63 15.05
CA LEU A 428 7.27 15.37 14.96
C LEU A 428 6.95 14.76 16.34
N LEU A 429 7.89 14.78 17.28
CA LEU A 429 7.65 14.25 18.63
C LEU A 429 6.72 15.18 19.45
N GLY A 430 6.78 16.49 19.21
CA GLY A 430 5.84 17.47 19.78
C GLY A 430 4.41 17.29 19.24
N GLU A 431 4.24 17.17 17.93
CA GLU A 431 2.99 16.84 17.25
C GLU A 431 2.39 15.54 17.77
N ALA A 432 3.21 14.48 17.87
CA ALA A 432 2.79 13.22 18.45
C ALA A 432 2.28 13.38 19.89
N LEU A 433 2.97 14.16 20.74
CA LEU A 433 2.53 14.43 22.10
C LEU A 433 1.21 15.23 22.15
N VAL A 434 1.02 16.21 21.26
CA VAL A 434 -0.25 16.95 21.10
C VAL A 434 -1.38 16.02 20.65
N LEU A 435 -1.12 15.10 19.71
CA LEU A 435 -2.08 14.09 19.26
C LEU A 435 -2.43 13.08 20.36
N VAL A 436 -1.48 12.69 21.22
CA VAL A 436 -1.76 11.87 22.42
C VAL A 436 -2.67 12.61 23.40
N LEU A 437 -2.42 13.90 23.64
CA LEU A 437 -3.26 14.73 24.51
C LEU A 437 -4.67 14.88 23.92
N ALA A 438 -4.80 15.11 22.61
CA ALA A 438 -6.08 15.10 21.91
C ALA A 438 -6.81 13.75 22.02
N ALA A 439 -6.08 12.62 21.97
CA ALA A 439 -6.64 11.29 22.15
C ALA A 439 -7.17 11.05 23.58
N ASP A 440 -6.46 11.51 24.62
CA ASP A 440 -6.91 11.39 26.02
C ASP A 440 -8.08 12.34 26.34
N LEU A 441 -8.15 13.50 25.68
CA LEU A 441 -9.26 14.47 25.82
C LEU A 441 -10.53 14.02 25.08
N VAL A 442 -10.42 13.63 23.81
CA VAL A 442 -11.56 13.28 22.94
C VAL A 442 -11.95 11.79 23.07
N ARG A 443 -11.11 10.96 23.71
CA ARG A 443 -11.28 9.50 23.86
C ARG A 443 -11.40 8.74 22.53
N HIS A 444 -10.94 9.34 21.43
CA HIS A 444 -11.11 8.78 20.09
C HIS A 444 -9.94 7.92 19.64
N ARG A 445 -10.19 6.64 19.33
CA ARG A 445 -9.15 5.65 18.97
C ARG A 445 -8.34 6.04 17.73
N ALA A 446 -8.93 6.75 16.78
CA ALA A 446 -8.22 7.20 15.59
C ALA A 446 -7.14 8.24 15.90
N ALA A 447 -7.35 9.12 16.89
CA ALA A 447 -6.35 10.10 17.32
C ALA A 447 -5.16 9.41 18.01
N LEU A 448 -5.40 8.35 18.78
CA LEU A 448 -4.34 7.54 19.38
C LEU A 448 -3.50 6.83 18.29
N LEU A 449 -4.15 6.27 17.27
CA LEU A 449 -3.44 5.66 16.12
C LEU A 449 -2.62 6.69 15.33
N ALA A 450 -3.19 7.86 15.02
CA ALA A 450 -2.46 8.97 14.42
C ALA A 450 -1.23 9.37 15.24
N SER A 451 -1.40 9.53 16.56
CA SER A 451 -0.30 9.88 17.48
C SER A 451 0.83 8.85 17.48
N LEU A 452 0.49 7.56 17.35
CA LEU A 452 1.46 6.46 17.28
C LEU A 452 2.22 6.47 15.94
N LEU A 453 1.56 6.75 14.82
CA LEU A 453 2.20 6.86 13.50
C LEU A 453 3.18 8.05 13.46
N THR A 454 2.72 9.24 13.86
CA THR A 454 3.58 10.44 13.95
C THR A 454 4.73 10.21 14.94
N ALA A 455 4.50 9.54 16.06
CA ALA A 455 5.55 9.15 16.99
C ALA A 455 6.58 8.20 16.38
N ILE A 456 6.17 7.18 15.61
CA ILE A 456 7.12 6.27 14.94
C ILE A 456 8.01 7.05 13.97
N CYS A 457 7.45 7.98 13.18
CA CYS A 457 8.24 8.86 12.32
C CYS A 457 9.20 9.76 13.13
N GLY A 458 8.72 10.40 14.21
CA GLY A 458 9.53 11.26 15.08
C GLY A 458 10.64 10.51 15.83
N LEU A 459 10.40 9.25 16.23
CA LEU A 459 11.38 8.38 16.85
C LEU A 459 12.45 7.94 15.85
N LEU A 460 12.05 7.53 14.64
CA LEU A 460 12.97 7.16 13.56
C LEU A 460 13.87 8.34 13.15
N TRP A 461 13.30 9.54 13.01
CA TRP A 461 14.11 10.74 12.76
C TRP A 461 14.97 11.11 13.98
N GLY A 462 14.46 10.92 15.20
CA GLY A 462 15.18 11.10 16.46
C GLY A 462 16.45 10.27 16.57
N LEU A 463 16.48 9.04 16.03
CA LEU A 463 17.68 8.20 15.95
C LEU A 463 18.80 8.79 15.07
N THR A 464 18.49 9.74 14.18
CA THR A 464 19.50 10.46 13.38
C THR A 464 20.12 11.65 14.13
N VAL A 465 19.40 12.19 15.13
CA VAL A 465 19.82 13.34 15.95
C VAL A 465 20.51 12.86 17.23
N VAL A 466 19.90 11.89 17.92
CA VAL A 466 20.46 11.16 19.06
C VAL A 466 20.95 9.82 18.52
N THR A 467 22.15 9.79 17.94
CA THR A 467 22.66 8.56 17.29
C THR A 467 23.17 7.55 18.32
N PRO A 468 23.02 6.23 18.10
CA PRO A 468 23.57 5.21 19.00
C PRO A 468 25.09 5.33 19.19
N VAL A 469 25.81 5.81 18.17
CA VAL A 469 27.27 5.99 18.21
C VAL A 469 27.66 7.13 19.16
N THR A 470 26.92 8.24 19.15
CA THR A 470 27.15 9.36 20.10
C THR A 470 26.79 9.02 21.55
N LEU A 471 26.05 7.94 21.81
CA LEU A 471 25.76 7.43 23.17
C LEU A 471 26.82 6.45 23.70
N VAL A 472 27.87 6.14 22.93
CA VAL A 472 28.88 5.13 23.29
C VAL A 472 30.31 5.62 23.03
N LEU A 473 30.55 6.33 21.92
CA LEU A 473 31.87 6.81 21.54
C LEU A 473 31.95 8.33 21.63
N TYR A 474 32.74 8.83 22.60
CA TYR A 474 33.14 10.22 22.64
C TYR A 474 33.88 10.59 21.34
N ARG A 475 33.37 11.61 20.63
CA ARG A 475 33.98 12.17 19.43
C ARG A 475 34.42 13.60 19.72
N PRO A 476 35.74 13.89 19.76
CA PRO A 476 36.24 15.26 19.85
C PRO A 476 35.66 16.12 18.72
N GLY A 477 35.16 17.32 19.05
CA GLY A 477 34.56 18.24 18.07
C GLY A 477 33.15 17.87 17.58
N ALA A 478 32.49 16.85 18.15
CA ALA A 478 31.07 16.60 17.88
C ALA A 478 30.19 17.47 18.79
N GLU A 479 29.74 18.61 18.27
CA GLU A 479 28.87 19.54 19.01
C GLU A 479 27.48 18.91 19.29
N MET A 480 27.23 18.56 20.55
CA MET A 480 25.88 18.29 21.05
C MET A 480 25.12 19.61 21.13
N THR A 481 23.92 19.65 20.57
CA THR A 481 23.09 20.87 20.56
C THR A 481 21.93 20.75 21.55
N VAL A 482 21.34 21.90 21.93
CA VAL A 482 20.08 21.94 22.70
C VAL A 482 19.00 21.11 22.03
N SER A 483 18.99 21.09 20.68
CA SER A 483 18.09 20.27 19.88
C SER A 483 18.26 18.75 20.13
N THR A 484 19.49 18.28 20.37
CA THR A 484 19.75 16.87 20.70
C THR A 484 19.19 16.51 22.08
N ALA A 485 19.41 17.37 23.09
CA ALA A 485 18.87 17.17 24.44
C ALA A 485 17.33 17.20 24.46
N LEU A 486 16.72 18.16 23.75
CA LEU A 486 15.27 18.29 23.61
C LEU A 486 14.65 17.11 22.84
N THR A 487 15.32 16.62 21.78
CA THR A 487 14.89 15.40 21.08
C THR A 487 14.84 14.21 22.04
N GLY A 488 15.91 13.94 22.79
CA GLY A 488 15.95 12.85 23.77
C GLY A 488 14.83 12.96 24.82
N LEU A 489 14.59 14.16 25.35
CA LEU A 489 13.51 14.42 26.30
C LEU A 489 12.13 14.13 25.71
N LEU A 490 11.88 14.57 24.47
CA LEU A 490 10.62 14.31 23.77
C LEU A 490 10.42 12.82 23.44
N MET A 491 11.47 12.09 23.06
CA MET A 491 11.42 10.63 22.91
C MET A 491 10.97 9.95 24.22
N THR A 492 11.49 10.39 25.37
CA THR A 492 11.06 9.92 26.69
C THR A 492 9.61 10.26 27.01
N LEU A 493 9.17 11.50 26.75
CA LEU A 493 7.80 11.93 27.04
C LEU A 493 6.77 11.17 26.18
N VAL A 494 7.02 11.04 24.87
CA VAL A 494 6.15 10.30 23.95
C VAL A 494 6.08 8.81 24.32
N ALA A 495 7.21 8.20 24.68
CA ALA A 495 7.26 6.80 25.12
C ALA A 495 6.51 6.53 26.44
N ILE A 496 6.34 7.53 27.31
CA ILE A 496 5.50 7.43 28.51
C ILE A 496 4.03 7.70 28.18
N ALA A 497 3.75 8.71 27.37
CA ALA A 497 2.40 9.22 27.13
C ALA A 497 1.53 8.24 26.31
N ILE A 498 2.05 7.68 25.21
CA ILE A 498 1.30 6.76 24.34
C ILE A 498 0.75 5.54 25.11
N PRO A 499 1.56 4.71 25.80
CA PRO A 499 1.04 3.53 26.49
C PRO A 499 0.15 3.89 27.68
N LEU A 500 0.39 5.03 28.36
CA LEU A 500 -0.47 5.50 29.43
C LEU A 500 -1.88 5.85 28.93
N VAL A 501 -1.99 6.56 27.81
CA VAL A 501 -3.30 6.90 27.20
C VAL A 501 -3.93 5.67 26.55
N ALA A 502 -3.16 4.81 25.89
CA ALA A 502 -3.66 3.53 25.35
C ALA A 502 -4.23 2.62 26.45
N TYR A 503 -3.63 2.62 27.65
CA TYR A 503 -4.15 1.92 28.83
C TYR A 503 -5.41 2.58 29.39
N ARG A 504 -5.46 3.92 29.49
CA ARG A 504 -6.67 4.69 29.86
C ARG A 504 -7.85 4.56 28.87
N MET A 505 -7.62 3.97 27.70
CA MET A 505 -8.63 3.77 26.65
C MET A 505 -8.94 2.28 26.39
N ASP A 506 -8.48 1.39 27.28
CA ASP A 506 -8.61 -0.07 27.19
C ASP A 506 -8.10 -0.67 25.87
N VAL A 507 -7.16 0.00 25.20
CA VAL A 507 -6.53 -0.46 23.95
C VAL A 507 -5.38 -1.42 24.23
N ILE A 508 -4.65 -1.22 25.33
CA ILE A 508 -3.64 -2.16 25.82
C ILE A 508 -3.96 -2.62 27.24
N GLY A 509 -3.75 -3.90 27.52
CA GLY A 509 -3.88 -4.45 28.86
C GLY A 509 -2.77 -3.99 29.81
N PRO A 510 -2.90 -4.28 31.12
CA PRO A 510 -1.85 -3.98 32.10
C PRO A 510 -0.55 -4.73 31.77
N PRO A 511 0.62 -4.25 32.25
CA PRO A 511 1.93 -4.85 31.95
C PRO A 511 2.06 -6.34 32.31
N THR A 512 1.25 -6.83 33.25
CA THR A 512 1.16 -8.24 33.65
C THR A 512 0.50 -9.14 32.62
N ARG A 513 -0.37 -8.62 31.75
CA ARG A 513 -1.12 -9.38 30.75
C ARG A 513 -0.64 -9.16 29.32
N ASN A 514 -0.15 -7.97 29.00
CA ASN A 514 0.43 -7.65 27.69
C ASN A 514 1.70 -6.81 27.86
N ALA A 515 2.83 -7.47 28.15
CA ALA A 515 4.09 -6.79 28.43
C ALA A 515 4.72 -6.09 27.21
N GLY A 516 4.42 -6.54 25.98
CA GLY A 516 5.11 -6.11 24.75
C GLY A 516 5.16 -4.59 24.55
N PRO A 517 4.02 -3.88 24.49
CA PRO A 517 4.00 -2.43 24.33
C PRO A 517 4.76 -1.68 25.43
N TRP A 518 4.67 -2.18 26.68
CA TRP A 518 5.36 -1.58 27.83
C TRP A 518 6.87 -1.80 27.81
N ILE A 519 7.35 -2.93 27.26
CA ILE A 519 8.78 -3.19 27.06
C ILE A 519 9.33 -2.28 25.96
N VAL A 520 8.64 -2.16 24.82
CA VAL A 520 9.06 -1.27 23.72
C VAL A 520 9.08 0.18 24.20
N ALA A 521 8.03 0.64 24.88
CA ALA A 521 7.99 1.95 25.52
C ALA A 521 9.13 2.16 26.52
N GLY A 522 9.40 1.18 27.39
CA GLY A 522 10.48 1.23 28.36
C GLY A 522 11.87 1.37 27.73
N LEU A 523 12.14 0.66 26.63
CA LEU A 523 13.39 0.76 25.87
C LEU A 523 13.55 2.13 25.20
N VAL A 524 12.52 2.64 24.53
CA VAL A 524 12.54 3.98 23.90
C VAL A 524 12.67 5.09 24.96
N MET A 525 11.97 4.96 26.09
CA MET A 525 12.05 5.87 27.23
C MET A 525 13.47 5.93 27.80
N LEU A 526 14.11 4.77 27.98
CA LEU A 526 15.48 4.64 28.50
C LEU A 526 16.50 5.21 27.51
N TYR A 527 16.32 4.97 26.20
CA TYR A 527 17.16 5.51 25.14
C TYR A 527 17.10 7.05 25.09
N GLY A 528 15.88 7.61 25.03
CA GLY A 528 15.64 9.05 25.03
C GLY A 528 16.23 9.74 26.25
N ALA A 529 16.04 9.15 27.45
CA ALA A 529 16.54 9.72 28.70
C ALA A 529 18.07 9.69 28.78
N THR A 530 18.68 8.61 28.27
CA THR A 530 20.14 8.48 28.14
C THR A 530 20.69 9.57 27.21
N GLY A 531 20.06 9.79 26.05
CA GLY A 531 20.43 10.87 25.13
C GLY A 531 20.24 12.27 25.71
N ALA A 532 19.12 12.52 26.39
CA ALA A 532 18.83 13.80 27.03
C ALA A 532 19.86 14.14 28.11
N VAL A 533 20.18 13.20 29.00
CA VAL A 533 21.18 13.40 30.07
C VAL A 533 22.58 13.59 29.48
N LEU A 534 23.00 12.78 28.51
CA LEU A 534 24.33 12.89 27.92
C LEU A 534 24.51 14.19 27.12
N ALA A 535 23.52 14.57 26.31
CA ALA A 535 23.55 15.84 25.57
C ALA A 535 23.53 17.04 26.54
N THR A 536 22.78 16.98 27.64
CA THR A 536 22.79 18.04 28.67
C THR A 536 24.15 18.14 29.36
N ALA A 537 24.79 17.02 29.69
CA ALA A 537 26.14 17.02 30.28
C ALA A 537 27.18 17.61 29.32
N LEU A 538 27.09 17.29 28.02
CA LEU A 538 27.98 17.81 26.97
C LEU A 538 27.69 19.27 26.59
N LEU A 539 26.49 19.79 26.84
CA LEU A 539 26.18 21.22 26.71
C LEU A 539 26.78 22.06 27.84
N VAL A 540 27.02 21.46 29.02
CA VAL A 540 27.69 22.12 30.16
C VAL A 540 29.21 21.98 30.06
N SER A 541 29.69 20.80 29.66
CA SER A 541 31.11 20.46 29.52
C SER A 541 31.33 19.71 28.20
N PRO A 542 31.66 20.39 27.08
CA PRO A 542 31.76 19.80 25.74
C PRO A 542 33.07 19.01 25.52
N ASP A 543 33.44 18.20 26.51
CA ASP A 543 34.72 17.51 26.58
C ASP A 543 34.57 16.06 27.08
N ARG A 544 35.70 15.33 27.23
CA ARG A 544 35.68 13.95 27.74
C ARG A 544 35.20 13.87 29.19
N SER A 545 35.44 14.89 30.03
CA SER A 545 34.96 14.92 31.41
C SER A 545 33.43 15.02 31.47
N GLY A 546 32.81 15.89 30.67
CA GLY A 546 31.35 15.98 30.55
C GLY A 546 30.71 14.70 30.03
N PHE A 547 31.34 14.04 29.05
CA PHE A 547 30.92 12.71 28.56
C PHE A 547 30.90 11.66 29.69
N LEU A 548 32.02 11.51 30.43
CA LEU A 548 32.14 10.54 31.52
C LEU A 548 31.22 10.86 32.71
N PHE A 549 31.02 12.15 33.01
CA PHE A 549 30.07 12.60 34.02
C PHE A 549 28.63 12.23 33.62
N GLY A 550 28.22 12.53 32.37
CA GLY A 550 26.93 12.12 31.83
C GLY A 550 26.69 10.62 31.94
N HIS A 551 27.67 9.79 31.53
CA HIS A 551 27.60 8.34 31.67
C HIS A 551 27.45 7.87 33.13
N THR A 552 28.11 8.54 34.08
CA THR A 552 28.00 8.26 35.51
C THR A 552 26.61 8.59 36.04
N VAL A 553 26.06 9.78 35.69
CA VAL A 553 24.68 10.17 36.04
C VAL A 553 23.68 9.15 35.50
N ILE A 554 23.84 8.70 34.24
CA ILE A 554 23.00 7.66 33.63
C ILE A 554 23.04 6.36 34.45
N THR A 555 24.21 5.86 34.85
CA THR A 555 24.33 4.62 35.65
C THR A 555 23.66 4.76 37.04
N VAL A 556 23.82 5.92 37.70
CA VAL A 556 23.15 6.20 38.98
C VAL A 556 21.63 6.29 38.80
N SER A 557 21.14 7.01 37.79
CA SER A 557 19.71 7.16 37.50
C SER A 557 19.05 5.82 37.18
N TRP A 558 19.68 4.96 36.37
CA TRP A 558 19.17 3.62 36.08
C TRP A 558 19.09 2.77 37.36
N THR A 559 20.13 2.80 38.20
CA THR A 559 20.18 2.07 39.48
C THR A 559 19.06 2.52 40.42
N VAL A 560 18.87 3.83 40.59
CA VAL A 560 17.80 4.40 41.43
C VAL A 560 16.40 4.04 40.89
N ALA A 561 16.20 4.12 39.57
CA ALA A 561 14.95 3.73 38.94
C ALA A 561 14.65 2.23 39.12
N ALA A 562 15.66 1.36 38.97
CA ALA A 562 15.52 -0.08 39.17
C ALA A 562 15.10 -0.40 40.62
N ILE A 563 15.69 0.28 41.60
CA ILE A 563 15.35 0.11 43.02
C ILE A 563 13.93 0.61 43.31
N ALA A 564 13.52 1.74 42.74
CA ALA A 564 12.15 2.24 42.88
C ALA A 564 11.12 1.27 42.26
N LEU A 565 11.46 0.64 41.12
CA LEU A 565 10.64 -0.39 40.49
C LEU A 565 10.58 -1.68 41.32
N LEU A 566 11.69 -2.13 41.92
CA LEU A 566 11.72 -3.30 42.82
C LEU A 566 10.89 -3.07 44.08
N LEU A 567 10.99 -1.90 44.70
CA LEU A 567 10.20 -1.54 45.89
C LEU A 567 8.70 -1.46 45.58
N ARG A 568 8.31 -0.91 44.43
CA ARG A 568 6.90 -0.94 43.96
C ARG A 568 6.47 -2.35 43.51
N GLY A 569 7.39 -3.15 43.00
CA GLY A 569 7.22 -4.53 42.55
C GLY A 569 7.02 -5.58 43.66
N ILE A 570 7.06 -5.18 44.93
CA ILE A 570 6.68 -6.08 46.03
C ILE A 570 5.23 -6.56 45.83
N ARG A 571 4.31 -5.67 45.42
CA ARG A 571 2.90 -5.99 45.13
C ARG A 571 2.61 -6.35 43.67
N SER A 572 3.62 -6.43 42.79
CA SER A 572 3.42 -6.72 41.36
C SER A 572 4.63 -7.40 40.74
N ALA A 573 4.44 -8.65 40.31
CA ALA A 573 5.49 -9.46 39.68
C ALA A 573 6.08 -8.81 38.40
N ALA A 574 5.27 -8.09 37.61
CA ALA A 574 5.75 -7.41 36.41
C ALA A 574 6.68 -6.22 36.75
N LEU A 575 6.30 -5.36 37.71
CA LEU A 575 7.16 -4.27 38.17
C LEU A 575 8.48 -4.80 38.77
N ARG A 576 8.40 -5.95 39.48
CA ARG A 576 9.56 -6.65 40.03
C ARG A 576 10.49 -7.17 38.93
N ALA A 577 9.94 -7.83 37.90
CA ALA A 577 10.70 -8.36 36.78
C ALA A 577 11.40 -7.24 35.98
N VAL A 578 10.70 -6.13 35.68
CA VAL A 578 11.30 -4.97 35.02
C VAL A 578 12.39 -4.34 35.89
N GLY A 579 12.18 -4.26 37.22
CA GLY A 579 13.22 -3.81 38.16
C GLY A 579 14.46 -4.70 38.16
N LEU A 580 14.30 -6.03 38.18
CA LEU A 580 15.42 -6.99 38.09
C LEU A 580 16.18 -6.89 36.77
N VAL A 581 15.46 -6.76 35.64
CA VAL A 581 16.07 -6.56 34.32
C VAL A 581 16.87 -5.25 34.26
N LEU A 582 16.34 -4.16 34.83
CA LEU A 582 17.05 -2.88 34.86
C LEU A 582 18.26 -2.89 35.81
N VAL A 583 18.21 -3.64 36.93
CA VAL A 583 19.42 -3.93 37.73
C VAL A 583 20.46 -4.68 36.88
N GLY A 584 20.05 -5.76 36.20
CA GLY A 584 20.94 -6.54 35.35
C GLY A 584 21.60 -5.70 34.25
N ALA A 585 20.82 -4.88 33.53
CA ALA A 585 21.32 -3.96 32.52
C ALA A 585 22.27 -2.90 33.10
N SER A 586 22.00 -2.39 34.31
CA SER A 586 22.87 -1.44 35.00
C SER A 586 24.21 -2.07 35.37
N VAL A 587 24.20 -3.30 35.91
CA VAL A 587 25.43 -4.05 36.24
C VAL A 587 26.23 -4.40 34.98
N VAL A 588 25.56 -4.83 33.89
CA VAL A 588 26.23 -5.11 32.61
C VAL A 588 26.87 -3.86 32.01
N LYS A 589 26.19 -2.70 32.03
CA LYS A 589 26.80 -1.42 31.61
C LYS A 589 28.00 -1.06 32.50
N LEU A 590 27.85 -1.18 33.81
CA LEU A 590 28.87 -0.85 34.79
C LEU A 590 30.14 -1.72 34.65
N ILE A 591 30.00 -2.97 34.21
CA ILE A 591 31.11 -3.87 33.90
C ILE A 591 31.69 -3.61 32.49
N LEU A 592 30.87 -3.49 31.45
CA LEU A 592 31.36 -3.41 30.06
C LEU A 592 31.85 -2.02 29.66
N PHE A 593 31.25 -0.97 30.20
CA PHE A 593 31.52 0.42 29.83
C PHE A 593 32.23 1.18 30.95
N ASP A 594 31.66 1.20 32.16
CA ASP A 594 32.19 2.08 33.22
C ASP A 594 33.57 1.60 33.74
N LEU A 595 33.91 0.30 33.66
CA LEU A 595 35.28 -0.22 33.86
C LEU A 595 36.27 0.16 32.74
N ALA A 596 35.80 0.41 31.52
CA ALA A 596 36.66 0.72 30.38
C ALA A 596 36.88 2.24 30.21
N ALA A 597 35.85 3.03 30.51
CA ALA A 597 35.81 4.46 30.22
C ALA A 597 36.24 5.37 31.38
N LEU A 598 35.96 4.99 32.63
CA LEU A 598 36.23 5.82 33.82
C LEU A 598 37.64 5.61 34.38
N ASP A 599 38.33 6.72 34.67
CA ASP A 599 39.57 6.73 35.43
C ASP A 599 39.36 6.29 36.89
N GLY A 600 40.42 5.79 37.53
CA GLY A 600 40.35 4.93 38.71
C GLY A 600 39.47 5.42 39.87
N LEU A 601 39.56 6.71 40.22
CA LEU A 601 38.79 7.26 41.35
C LEU A 601 37.29 7.40 41.05
N ALA A 602 36.92 7.85 39.83
CA ALA A 602 35.53 7.93 39.40
C ALA A 602 34.88 6.54 39.33
N ARG A 603 35.64 5.55 38.82
CA ARG A 603 35.26 4.14 38.79
C ARG A 603 34.96 3.59 40.19
N VAL A 604 35.85 3.82 41.17
CA VAL A 604 35.66 3.38 42.55
C VAL A 604 34.39 4.00 43.17
N ILE A 605 34.15 5.29 42.98
CA ILE A 605 32.94 5.95 43.50
C ILE A 605 31.67 5.38 42.86
N ALA A 606 31.64 5.22 41.53
CA ALA A 606 30.48 4.66 40.82
C ALA A 606 30.14 3.23 41.31
N PHE A 607 31.16 2.38 41.46
CA PHE A 607 31.01 1.01 42.00
C PHE A 607 30.52 1.01 43.45
N LEU A 608 31.08 1.84 44.32
CA LEU A 608 30.71 1.89 45.74
C LEU A 608 29.27 2.40 45.92
N VAL A 609 28.87 3.45 45.21
CA VAL A 609 27.50 3.98 45.22
C VAL A 609 26.49 2.96 44.70
N ALA A 610 26.77 2.32 43.54
CA ALA A 610 25.88 1.30 42.98
C ALA A 610 25.76 0.08 43.91
N GLY A 611 26.87 -0.41 44.47
CA GLY A 611 26.88 -1.54 45.40
C GLY A 611 26.10 -1.25 46.69
N LEU A 612 26.31 -0.07 47.30
CA LEU A 612 25.59 0.33 48.51
C LEU A 612 24.09 0.48 48.26
N LEU A 613 23.69 1.05 47.12
CA LEU A 613 22.29 1.16 46.70
C LEU A 613 21.64 -0.24 46.51
N LEU A 614 22.33 -1.18 45.88
CA LEU A 614 21.84 -2.56 45.70
C LEU A 614 21.72 -3.31 47.04
N LEU A 615 22.66 -3.15 47.97
CA LEU A 615 22.58 -3.71 49.32
C LEU A 615 21.41 -3.12 50.13
N LEU A 616 21.19 -1.80 50.04
CA LEU A 616 20.05 -1.13 50.67
C LEU A 616 18.71 -1.64 50.09
N ALA A 617 18.65 -1.85 48.78
CA ALA A 617 17.48 -2.40 48.11
C ALA A 617 17.20 -3.85 48.51
N GLY A 618 18.22 -4.71 48.51
CA GLY A 618 18.11 -6.11 48.93
C GLY A 618 17.63 -6.25 50.38
N THR A 619 18.22 -5.50 51.31
CA THR A 619 17.83 -5.54 52.73
C THR A 619 16.48 -4.89 53.04
N ARG A 620 15.96 -4.00 52.18
CA ARG A 620 14.56 -3.53 52.26
C ARG A 620 13.59 -4.53 51.64
N TYR A 621 13.92 -5.09 50.48
CA TYR A 621 13.08 -6.09 49.80
C TYR A 621 12.90 -7.35 50.66
N ALA A 622 14.00 -7.90 51.21
CA ALA A 622 13.94 -9.05 52.11
C ALA A 622 13.03 -8.80 53.33
N ARG A 623 13.18 -7.66 54.00
CA ARG A 623 12.32 -7.29 55.14
C ARG A 623 10.84 -7.17 54.76
N LEU A 624 10.54 -6.56 53.61
CA LEU A 624 9.16 -6.36 53.16
C LEU A 624 8.51 -7.63 52.61
N VAL A 625 9.28 -8.61 52.10
CA VAL A 625 8.76 -9.95 51.79
C VAL A 625 8.43 -10.70 53.08
N VAL A 626 9.32 -10.70 54.08
CA VAL A 626 9.10 -11.37 55.37
C VAL A 626 7.86 -10.81 56.09
N HIS A 627 7.73 -9.48 56.20
CA HIS A 627 6.56 -8.87 56.86
C HIS A 627 5.28 -8.92 56.00
N GLY A 628 5.40 -9.13 54.69
CA GLY A 628 4.27 -9.23 53.77
C GLY A 628 3.60 -10.62 53.75
N GLY A 629 4.36 -11.69 54.02
CA GLY A 629 3.84 -13.06 54.00
C GLY A 629 3.01 -13.45 55.23
N VAL A 630 3.36 -12.91 56.41
CA VAL A 630 2.72 -13.28 57.70
C VAL A 630 1.21 -13.00 57.69
N ILE A 631 0.80 -11.86 57.12
CA ILE A 631 -0.60 -11.39 57.13
C ILE A 631 -1.53 -12.30 56.30
N THR A 632 -0.99 -13.12 55.38
CA THR A 632 -1.80 -14.01 54.53
C THR A 632 -2.02 -15.43 55.06
N ASP A 633 -1.22 -15.91 56.02
CA ASP A 633 -1.42 -17.25 56.62
C ASP A 633 -2.35 -17.20 57.84
N GLU A 634 -2.19 -16.19 58.70
CA GLU A 634 -2.92 -16.08 59.98
C GLU A 634 -4.46 -16.01 59.82
N SER A 635 -4.95 -15.62 58.63
CA SER A 635 -6.39 -15.63 58.31
C SER A 635 -6.94 -16.98 57.84
N ARG A 636 -6.10 -17.99 57.56
CA ARG A 636 -6.56 -19.33 57.15
C ARG A 636 -6.80 -20.27 58.31
N ASP A 637 -5.87 -20.36 59.26
CA ASP A 637 -5.98 -21.33 60.36
C ASP A 637 -7.11 -21.01 61.35
N VAL A 638 -7.51 -19.74 61.49
CA VAL A 638 -8.57 -19.31 62.42
C VAL A 638 -9.98 -19.79 62.00
N THR A 639 -10.20 -20.15 60.73
CA THR A 639 -11.54 -20.56 60.26
C THR A 639 -11.85 -22.05 60.50
N ASN A 640 -10.86 -22.85 60.89
CA ASN A 640 -10.96 -24.32 60.89
C ASN A 640 -10.98 -24.96 62.30
N GLN A 641 -11.32 -24.19 63.34
CA GLN A 641 -11.60 -24.69 64.69
C GLN A 641 -12.96 -24.21 65.21
N VAL A 642 -14.02 -24.88 64.75
CA VAL A 642 -15.29 -24.98 65.46
C VAL A 642 -15.57 -26.47 65.69
N PRO A 643 -15.37 -27.00 66.91
CA PRO A 643 -15.94 -28.28 67.33
C PRO A 643 -17.41 -28.11 67.76
N ASP A 644 -18.18 -29.19 67.64
CA ASP A 644 -19.52 -29.34 68.26
C ASP A 644 -19.44 -29.50 69.80
#